data_AF-A0A968J6Q2-F1
#
_entry.id   AF-A0A968J6Q2-F1
#
_cell.length_a   1.000
_cell.length_b   1.000
_cell.length_c   1.000
_cell.angle_alpha   90.00
_cell.angle_beta   90.00
_cell.angle_gamma   90.00
#
_symmetry.space_group_name_H-M   'P 1'
#
loop_
_entity.id
_entity.type
_entity.pdbx_description
1 polymer ?
#
loop_
_entity_poly.entity_id
_entity_poly.type
_entity_poly.pdbx_seq_one_letter_code
_entity_poly.pdbx_strand_id
1 'polypeptide(L)'
;ANLHFHQLNPRIKKSEGVVIPCQETIWNLEENDRYALINAFGLSGTNACLVIGGPDQYNSNRAPEDILSPEYEVSKLVISARTEKDLRSLAHKYIQFLQNTQDDLKDICYTALVGRTQFPYSFSFTGDSKEQLYQQIQNYLEKEEKNPSTQVEVKPRSKHLQWINLRKVELPTYPFDRQRYWSDHVVIYDAQGITSSVNSENPLLNIKNLHKPENQETYNIVLDRRDLKYLDDHQVKDRIIFPAAGYIEILLAVLAKKQNIAIEYPIKISDLYLPAQLLVKDQQNIQIILSDQASYYRAEIVSDDGHNKICHASARLNKAYTSVDIPESISIQKYLQEYQQNISPENYYDQLSQNFLHYGSLFQGLREIWTNHDKVFTQIQLPEPLCSDLEKYLFHPVLLDCCLQASRLINQDLTISSPVLPVYFQEIILYQSPGDQIWCSAQTSPHIQSNPRQPNEYAIDLDIFNPEGDPVARIRGLRRQAYIQSRNDQNPKTHHYYQIQWRSQEFNKQIESQYIHTKLTGFTILFLPSDQCLLLKALRGILESACSHIICVITGSTFERLSSYIYQINPLELTDYEYLFSEIRKDYPKITRIIYSSDTDYGETEISEKSLKESTEYACLSLLTLIKALASNQVHALDLCLVTWGSQSIEDHRRPLHINSSPLWALGRVIRSEHPEFNCRQIDLDPWDIRSARNILKELLSNDREEEIVWRNQTRWLPRLIPVNLESTLDQVEKLHITNPNQPFSLEISERGLLGSLHYRPQQRMTPGSGQVEVKVIAAGLNFRDVLNALGTYSGELGPIGGEFAGYVINVGSDVSTKWMGKRVMGLATGSFASHVITKQELIIEIPSHLTFTEAATLPINFLTAYHALIEVSTLQAGHRILIHSATGGVGLAAVQIAHTMGAEIFATAGSDEKRAYLRSLGIRHVMNSRTLDFVNETLEITKGEGIDVVLNSLIGESLIGGLKLLKSEGILFEIGNKDILPQKFLDKVFPGIRYYPFHLGKYRDSQPQEIQKMLQILVDQLNKQAFRILPYQTFSGRDAIAMFRKMQRAEHIGKLVLKIENNSESTLINPDSTYLVTGGMGGIGIKLIQWLVKQGARFIVVLTRSISIQENNLHLKP
;
A
#
# COMPACT_ATOMS: atom_id res chain seq x y z
N ALA A 1 -13.02 -37.15 34.17
CA ALA A 1 -12.19 -37.04 35.38
C ALA A 1 -10.93 -36.23 35.09
N ASN A 2 -10.47 -35.37 36.00
CA ASN A 2 -9.15 -34.76 35.90
C ASN A 2 -8.06 -35.74 36.36
N LEU A 3 -7.31 -36.31 35.41
CA LEU A 3 -6.38 -37.43 35.63
C LEU A 3 -5.14 -37.08 36.48
N HIS A 4 -4.84 -35.79 36.70
CA HIS A 4 -3.62 -35.32 37.39
C HIS A 4 -3.90 -34.30 38.50
N PHE A 5 -5.16 -34.18 38.92
CA PHE A 5 -5.57 -33.21 39.93
C PHE A 5 -5.60 -33.85 41.32
N HIS A 6 -4.59 -33.58 42.15
CA HIS A 6 -4.44 -34.18 43.48
C HIS A 6 -4.79 -33.23 44.63
N GLN A 7 -4.47 -31.94 44.53
CA GLN A 7 -4.73 -30.95 45.58
C GLN A 7 -5.01 -29.58 44.97
N LEU A 8 -6.08 -28.90 45.41
CA LEU A 8 -6.39 -27.53 44.97
C LEU A 8 -5.39 -26.56 45.59
N ASN A 9 -4.93 -25.57 44.81
CA ASN A 9 -4.06 -24.52 45.32
C ASN A 9 -4.73 -23.82 46.53
N PRO A 10 -4.11 -23.81 47.72
CA PRO A 10 -4.72 -23.32 48.95
C PRO A 10 -5.05 -21.82 48.94
N ARG A 11 -4.54 -21.07 47.97
CA ARG A 11 -4.87 -19.64 47.77
C ARG A 11 -6.18 -19.43 46.99
N ILE A 12 -6.75 -20.46 46.37
CA ILE A 12 -8.01 -20.38 45.62
C ILE A 12 -9.16 -20.76 46.55
N LYS A 13 -10.02 -19.79 46.87
CA LYS A 13 -11.26 -20.04 47.62
C LYS A 13 -12.33 -20.54 46.67
N LYS A 14 -12.86 -21.74 46.91
CA LYS A 14 -13.91 -22.35 46.10
C LYS A 14 -15.22 -21.57 46.29
N SER A 15 -15.76 -21.02 45.21
CA SER A 15 -17.08 -20.37 45.20
C SER A 15 -18.20 -21.41 45.08
N GLU A 16 -19.38 -21.08 45.59
CA GLU A 16 -20.59 -21.90 45.40
C GLU A 16 -20.88 -22.06 43.90
N GLY A 17 -21.16 -23.30 43.47
CA GLY A 17 -21.44 -23.64 42.07
C GLY A 17 -20.24 -24.17 41.27
N VAL A 18 -19.01 -24.12 41.78
CA VAL A 18 -17.84 -24.66 41.07
C VAL A 18 -17.57 -26.12 41.47
N VAL A 19 -17.75 -27.04 40.54
CA VAL A 19 -17.46 -28.48 40.73
C VAL A 19 -16.22 -28.87 39.93
N ILE A 20 -15.25 -29.50 40.59
CA ILE A 20 -14.05 -30.07 39.95
C ILE A 20 -14.25 -31.59 39.88
N PRO A 21 -14.51 -32.17 38.70
CA PRO A 21 -14.75 -33.60 38.58
C PRO A 21 -13.43 -34.39 38.69
N CYS A 22 -13.22 -35.03 39.83
CA CYS A 22 -12.07 -35.91 40.08
C CYS A 22 -12.33 -37.38 39.74
N GLN A 23 -13.56 -37.73 39.38
CA GLN A 23 -13.97 -39.06 38.94
C GLN A 23 -14.67 -38.95 37.59
N GLU A 24 -14.90 -40.07 36.90
CA GLU A 24 -15.69 -40.07 35.68
C GLU A 24 -17.13 -39.69 36.02
N THR A 25 -17.67 -38.69 35.34
CA THR A 25 -18.98 -38.13 35.63
C THR A 25 -19.75 -38.04 34.33
N ILE A 26 -20.96 -38.58 34.32
CA ILE A 26 -21.81 -38.63 33.13
C ILE A 26 -22.31 -37.22 32.82
N TRP A 27 -22.14 -36.80 31.58
CA TRP A 27 -22.55 -35.49 31.09
C TRP A 27 -24.00 -35.58 30.54
N ASN A 28 -25.00 -35.47 31.43
CA ASN A 28 -26.41 -35.54 31.05
C ASN A 28 -26.86 -34.28 30.28
N LEU A 29 -27.46 -34.47 29.11
CA LEU A 29 -27.81 -33.44 28.11
C LEU A 29 -29.24 -32.91 28.21
N GLU A 30 -30.04 -33.35 29.20
CA GLU A 30 -31.51 -33.16 29.15
C GLU A 30 -32.02 -31.78 29.60
N GLU A 31 -31.20 -30.90 30.17
CA GLU A 31 -31.64 -29.54 30.56
C GLU A 31 -30.57 -28.48 30.28
N ASN A 32 -30.94 -27.56 29.38
CA ASN A 32 -30.30 -26.31 28.93
C ASN A 32 -28.95 -26.41 28.19
N ASP A 33 -28.79 -25.52 27.19
CA ASP A 33 -27.58 -25.32 26.37
C ASP A 33 -26.30 -25.31 27.23
N ARG A 34 -25.56 -26.41 27.19
CA ARG A 34 -24.30 -26.52 27.93
C ARG A 34 -23.13 -26.18 27.02
N TYR A 35 -22.36 -25.19 27.45
CA TYR A 35 -21.14 -24.76 26.80
C TYR A 35 -19.92 -25.19 27.61
N ALA A 36 -18.91 -25.74 26.94
CA ALA A 36 -17.62 -26.06 27.51
C ALA A 36 -16.60 -25.01 27.10
N LEU A 37 -15.93 -24.38 28.07
CA LEU A 37 -14.78 -23.52 27.80
C LEU A 37 -13.52 -24.38 27.83
N ILE A 38 -12.86 -24.54 26.68
CA ILE A 38 -11.52 -25.10 26.57
C ILE A 38 -10.54 -23.94 26.64
N ASN A 39 -9.68 -23.93 27.65
CA ASN A 39 -8.63 -22.94 27.79
C ASN A 39 -7.25 -23.60 27.67
N ALA A 40 -6.42 -23.08 26.77
CA ALA A 40 -5.01 -23.41 26.66
C ALA A 40 -4.15 -22.26 27.19
N PHE A 41 -3.56 -22.48 28.37
CA PHE A 41 -2.64 -21.52 29.00
C PHE A 41 -1.21 -21.81 28.56
N GLY A 42 -0.66 -20.96 27.69
CA GLY A 42 0.75 -21.05 27.27
C GLY A 42 1.69 -20.37 28.26
N LEU A 43 2.94 -20.85 28.36
CA LEU A 43 3.96 -20.32 29.28
C LEU A 43 4.30 -18.82 29.03
N SER A 44 3.98 -18.30 27.84
CA SER A 44 4.17 -16.89 27.44
C SER A 44 3.08 -15.93 27.94
N GLY A 45 2.09 -16.43 28.71
CA GLY A 45 0.95 -15.63 29.18
C GLY A 45 -0.13 -15.37 28.11
N THR A 46 0.00 -15.95 26.92
CA THR A 46 -1.07 -15.89 25.90
C THR A 46 -2.13 -16.95 26.20
N ASN A 47 -3.37 -16.50 26.32
CA ASN A 47 -4.52 -17.34 26.68
C ASN A 47 -5.38 -17.56 25.44
N ALA A 48 -5.50 -18.81 24.98
CA ALA A 48 -6.40 -19.16 23.89
C ALA A 48 -7.62 -19.90 24.47
N CYS A 49 -8.78 -19.26 24.38
CA CYS A 49 -10.04 -19.80 24.88
C CYS A 49 -10.97 -20.15 23.71
N LEU A 50 -11.54 -21.35 23.74
CA LEU A 50 -12.57 -21.81 22.81
C LEU A 50 -13.81 -22.23 23.60
N VAL A 51 -14.97 -21.66 23.29
CA VAL A 51 -16.26 -22.08 23.86
C VAL A 51 -16.93 -23.01 22.87
N ILE A 52 -17.26 -24.23 23.31
CA ILE A 52 -17.89 -25.26 22.48
C ILE A 52 -19.28 -25.56 23.05
N GLY A 53 -20.33 -25.40 22.24
CA GLY A 53 -21.68 -25.84 22.58
C GLY A 53 -21.90 -27.31 22.23
N GLY A 54 -22.83 -27.97 22.92
CA GLY A 54 -23.31 -29.30 22.51
C GLY A 54 -23.94 -29.27 21.10
N PRO A 55 -23.91 -30.38 20.34
CA PRO A 55 -24.57 -30.44 19.04
C PRO A 55 -26.10 -30.42 19.18
N ASP A 56 -26.80 -29.75 18.27
CA ASP A 56 -28.25 -29.85 18.14
C ASP A 56 -28.65 -31.32 17.93
N GLN A 57 -29.64 -31.82 18.68
CA GLN A 57 -30.15 -33.19 18.48
C GLN A 57 -30.61 -33.37 17.03
N TYR A 58 -29.84 -34.15 16.27
CA TYR A 58 -30.16 -34.51 14.89
C TYR A 58 -31.45 -35.34 14.89
N ASN A 59 -32.56 -34.74 14.45
CA ASN A 59 -33.84 -35.42 14.22
C ASN A 59 -33.65 -36.46 13.10
N SER A 60 -33.66 -37.74 13.45
CA SER A 60 -33.39 -38.90 12.57
C SER A 60 -34.58 -39.32 11.68
N ASN A 61 -35.63 -38.51 11.55
CA ASN A 61 -36.87 -38.89 10.86
C ASN A 61 -37.07 -38.18 9.50
N ARG A 62 -36.12 -38.31 8.57
CA ARG A 62 -36.40 -38.10 7.14
C ARG A 62 -36.03 -39.36 6.37
N ALA A 63 -37.04 -40.13 6.00
CA ALA A 63 -36.91 -41.22 5.03
C ALA A 63 -36.65 -40.64 3.63
N PRO A 64 -35.73 -41.20 2.83
CA PRO A 64 -35.57 -40.85 1.43
C PRO A 64 -36.43 -41.77 0.54
N GLU A 65 -37.36 -41.18 -0.22
CA GLU A 65 -37.97 -41.80 -1.40
C GLU A 65 -37.00 -41.76 -2.58
N ASP A 66 -36.95 -42.90 -3.29
CA ASP A 66 -36.53 -43.19 -4.68
C ASP A 66 -35.35 -42.44 -5.32
N ILE A 67 -34.33 -43.20 -5.76
CA ILE A 67 -33.71 -43.17 -7.11
C ILE A 67 -32.68 -44.34 -7.25
N LEU A 68 -32.73 -45.01 -8.41
CA LEU A 68 -32.04 -46.25 -8.82
C LEU A 68 -30.60 -46.03 -9.38
N SER A 69 -29.78 -47.09 -9.30
CA SER A 69 -28.32 -47.32 -9.56
C SER A 69 -27.83 -47.25 -11.03
N PRO A 70 -26.58 -47.68 -11.44
CA PRO A 70 -25.27 -47.89 -10.76
C PRO A 70 -24.02 -47.36 -11.56
N GLU A 71 -22.82 -47.43 -10.92
CA GLU A 71 -21.47 -47.75 -11.49
C GLU A 71 -20.31 -46.87 -10.94
N TYR A 72 -19.79 -47.25 -9.77
CA TYR A 72 -18.38 -47.12 -9.39
C TYR A 72 -18.05 -48.29 -8.45
N GLU A 73 -16.87 -48.90 -8.59
CA GLU A 73 -16.40 -50.01 -7.74
C GLU A 73 -16.17 -49.53 -6.30
N VAL A 74 -17.15 -49.80 -5.42
CA VAL A 74 -17.12 -49.47 -3.97
C VAL A 74 -16.19 -50.43 -3.17
N SER A 75 -15.27 -51.10 -3.87
CA SER A 75 -14.42 -52.19 -3.37
C SER A 75 -12.99 -51.72 -3.05
N LYS A 76 -12.72 -50.40 -3.02
CA LYS A 76 -11.37 -49.83 -2.84
C LYS A 76 -11.16 -49.20 -1.47
N LEU A 77 -10.32 -49.83 -0.65
CA LEU A 77 -9.88 -49.29 0.64
C LEU A 77 -8.56 -48.54 0.47
N VAL A 78 -8.55 -47.25 0.78
CA VAL A 78 -7.34 -46.41 0.78
C VAL A 78 -6.93 -46.14 2.22
N ILE A 79 -5.72 -46.54 2.60
CA ILE A 79 -5.09 -46.13 3.86
C ILE A 79 -3.90 -45.23 3.55
N SER A 80 -3.71 -44.19 4.36
CA SER A 80 -2.60 -43.26 4.21
C SER A 80 -2.03 -42.79 5.55
N ALA A 81 -0.74 -42.47 5.58
CA ALA A 81 0.00 -42.00 6.74
C ALA A 81 1.15 -41.06 6.38
N ARG A 82 1.70 -40.37 7.39
CA ARG A 82 2.79 -39.40 7.20
C ARG A 82 4.15 -40.04 6.96
N THR A 83 4.34 -41.27 7.40
CA THR A 83 5.57 -42.05 7.23
C THR A 83 5.24 -43.48 6.80
N GLU A 84 6.17 -44.16 6.13
CA GLU A 84 6.00 -45.57 5.75
C GLU A 84 5.81 -46.49 6.97
N LYS A 85 6.52 -46.21 8.07
CA LYS A 85 6.39 -46.94 9.34
C LYS A 85 4.98 -46.83 9.92
N ASP A 86 4.40 -45.64 9.90
CA ASP A 86 3.03 -45.41 10.37
C ASP A 86 1.99 -46.04 9.44
N LEU A 87 2.25 -46.06 8.13
CA LEU A 87 1.39 -46.73 7.16
C LEU A 87 1.32 -48.23 7.43
N ARG A 88 2.47 -48.88 7.66
CA ARG A 88 2.55 -50.30 8.06
C ARG A 88 1.89 -50.56 9.42
N SER A 89 2.05 -49.66 10.40
CA SER A 89 1.39 -49.75 11.71
C SER A 89 -0.14 -49.62 11.60
N LEU A 90 -0.61 -48.69 10.77
CA LEU A 90 -2.03 -48.50 10.49
C LEU A 90 -2.60 -49.71 9.73
N ALA A 91 -1.88 -50.26 8.76
CA ALA A 91 -2.24 -51.49 8.05
C ALA A 91 -2.43 -52.68 9.01
N HIS A 92 -1.55 -52.85 10.00
CA HIS A 92 -1.73 -53.86 11.06
C HIS A 92 -3.02 -53.67 11.86
N LYS A 93 -3.40 -52.42 12.17
CA LYS A 93 -4.67 -52.14 12.86
C LYS A 93 -5.89 -52.42 11.97
N TYR A 94 -5.78 -52.15 10.67
CA TYR A 94 -6.85 -52.46 9.72
C TYR A 94 -7.07 -53.97 9.56
N ILE A 95 -6.03 -54.80 9.66
CA ILE A 95 -6.16 -56.27 9.74
C ILE A 95 -7.02 -56.67 10.94
N GLN A 96 -6.69 -56.16 12.13
CA GLN A 96 -7.45 -56.46 13.34
C GLN A 96 -8.90 -55.94 13.28
N PHE A 97 -9.09 -54.78 12.65
CA PHE A 97 -10.41 -54.18 12.48
C PHE A 97 -11.29 -54.96 11.50
N LEU A 98 -10.76 -55.31 10.32
CA LEU A 98 -11.53 -56.02 9.29
C LEU A 98 -11.99 -57.41 9.74
N GLN A 99 -11.25 -58.05 10.65
CA GLN A 99 -11.65 -59.33 11.26
C GLN A 99 -12.80 -59.20 12.27
N ASN A 100 -12.94 -58.05 12.93
CA ASN A 100 -13.82 -57.88 14.08
C ASN A 100 -15.03 -56.97 13.81
N THR A 101 -15.00 -56.15 12.76
CA THR A 101 -16.06 -55.20 12.46
C THR A 101 -17.27 -55.85 11.78
N GLN A 102 -18.47 -55.48 12.25
CA GLN A 102 -19.75 -55.84 11.62
C GLN A 102 -20.19 -54.83 10.55
N ASP A 103 -19.44 -53.72 10.36
CA ASP A 103 -19.81 -52.66 9.42
C ASP A 103 -19.71 -53.10 7.95
N ASP A 104 -20.56 -52.57 7.06
CA ASP A 104 -20.51 -52.93 5.63
C ASP A 104 -19.17 -52.50 5.01
N LEU A 105 -18.61 -53.36 4.15
CA LEU A 105 -17.38 -53.08 3.41
C LEU A 105 -17.44 -51.74 2.66
N LYS A 106 -18.61 -51.42 2.10
CA LYS A 106 -18.84 -50.19 1.34
C LYS A 106 -18.77 -48.95 2.22
N ASP A 107 -19.31 -49.02 3.44
CA ASP A 107 -19.24 -47.94 4.42
C ASP A 107 -17.80 -47.74 4.92
N ILE A 108 -17.05 -48.83 5.11
CA ILE A 108 -15.64 -48.80 5.51
C ILE A 108 -14.79 -48.12 4.43
N CYS A 109 -14.90 -48.55 3.18
CA CYS A 109 -14.19 -47.98 2.05
C CYS A 109 -14.55 -46.50 1.83
N TYR A 110 -15.85 -46.17 1.90
CA TYR A 110 -16.33 -44.80 1.83
C TYR A 110 -15.74 -43.93 2.94
N THR A 111 -15.82 -44.39 4.19
CA THR A 111 -15.32 -43.62 5.34
C THR A 111 -13.81 -43.42 5.29
N ALA A 112 -13.06 -44.39 4.79
CA ALA A 112 -11.61 -44.28 4.64
C ALA A 112 -11.23 -43.28 3.54
N LEU A 113 -12.04 -43.19 2.49
CA LEU A 113 -11.78 -42.31 1.35
C LEU A 113 -12.19 -40.85 1.61
N VAL A 114 -13.39 -40.61 2.16
CA VAL A 114 -13.95 -39.26 2.34
C VAL A 114 -13.90 -38.74 3.77
N GLY A 115 -13.72 -39.62 4.76
CA GLY A 115 -13.74 -39.28 6.19
C GLY A 115 -12.36 -39.08 6.80
N ARG A 116 -11.28 -39.30 6.04
CA ARG A 116 -9.90 -39.23 6.53
C ARG A 116 -9.05 -38.28 5.67
N THR A 117 -8.17 -37.52 6.33
CA THR A 117 -7.14 -36.73 5.66
C THR A 117 -6.17 -37.65 4.93
N GLN A 118 -5.89 -37.37 3.66
CA GLN A 118 -4.94 -38.15 2.86
C GLN A 118 -3.50 -37.65 3.05
N PHE A 119 -2.58 -38.57 3.32
CA PHE A 119 -1.15 -38.28 3.57
C PHE A 119 -0.22 -38.86 2.47
N PRO A 120 1.04 -38.39 2.37
CA PRO A 120 1.93 -38.71 1.25
C PRO A 120 2.24 -40.19 1.04
N TYR A 121 2.26 -40.99 2.12
CA TYR A 121 2.41 -42.44 2.02
C TYR A 121 1.02 -43.06 2.03
N SER A 122 0.59 -43.64 0.92
CA SER A 122 -0.73 -44.28 0.81
C SER A 122 -0.64 -45.59 0.07
N PHE A 123 -1.53 -46.52 0.42
CA PHE A 123 -1.69 -47.77 -0.29
C PHE A 123 -3.18 -48.06 -0.48
N SER A 124 -3.53 -48.51 -1.68
CA SER A 124 -4.91 -48.85 -2.01
C SER A 124 -5.07 -50.35 -2.22
N PHE A 125 -5.99 -50.95 -1.48
CA PHE A 125 -6.38 -52.35 -1.57
C PHE A 125 -7.73 -52.44 -2.29
N THR A 126 -7.88 -53.40 -3.20
CA THR A 126 -9.11 -53.55 -3.99
C THR A 126 -9.63 -54.96 -3.84
N GLY A 127 -10.84 -55.12 -3.32
CA GLY A 127 -11.44 -56.43 -3.09
C GLY A 127 -12.92 -56.34 -2.80
N ASP A 128 -13.67 -57.34 -3.26
CA ASP A 128 -15.13 -57.38 -3.19
C ASP A 128 -15.64 -57.99 -1.87
N SER A 129 -14.73 -58.39 -0.98
CA SER A 129 -15.03 -58.85 0.38
C SER A 129 -13.99 -58.36 1.39
N LYS A 130 -14.37 -58.33 2.67
CA LYS A 130 -13.45 -57.99 3.78
C LYS A 130 -12.29 -58.98 3.87
N GLU A 131 -12.54 -60.26 3.59
CA GLU A 131 -11.52 -61.31 3.56
C GLU A 131 -10.49 -61.09 2.46
N GLN A 132 -10.90 -60.62 1.28
CA GLN A 132 -9.96 -60.28 0.20
C GLN A 132 -9.08 -59.08 0.58
N LEU A 133 -9.65 -58.02 1.16
CA LEU A 133 -8.87 -56.89 1.65
C LEU A 133 -7.92 -57.29 2.78
N TYR A 134 -8.39 -58.14 3.70
CA TYR A 134 -7.58 -58.70 4.78
C TYR A 134 -6.35 -59.43 4.23
N GLN A 135 -6.53 -60.32 3.25
CA GLN A 135 -5.43 -61.07 2.61
C GLN A 135 -4.47 -60.16 1.84
N GLN A 136 -4.97 -59.13 1.16
CA GLN A 136 -4.10 -58.17 0.46
C GLN A 136 -3.28 -57.30 1.42
N ILE A 137 -3.87 -56.88 2.54
CA ILE A 137 -3.14 -56.13 3.57
C ILE A 137 -2.10 -57.03 4.25
N GLN A 138 -2.40 -58.31 4.51
CA GLN A 138 -1.41 -59.28 5.01
C GLN A 138 -0.23 -59.46 4.04
N ASN A 139 -0.51 -59.67 2.75
CA ASN A 139 0.54 -59.79 1.74
C ASN A 139 1.42 -58.53 1.64
N TYR A 140 0.82 -57.35 1.79
CA TYR A 140 1.57 -56.08 1.85
C TYR A 140 2.49 -55.98 3.07
N LEU A 141 2.09 -56.53 4.20
CA LEU A 141 2.90 -56.53 5.42
C LEU A 141 4.02 -57.58 5.39
N GLU A 142 3.80 -58.72 4.74
CA GLU A 142 4.75 -59.83 4.67
C GLU A 142 5.87 -59.64 3.62
N LYS A 143 5.61 -58.92 2.53
CA LYS A 143 6.64 -58.65 1.51
C LYS A 143 7.48 -57.42 1.89
N GLU A 144 8.80 -57.60 2.04
CA GLU A 144 9.79 -56.51 1.95
C GLU A 144 10.00 -56.07 0.49
N GLU A 145 8.92 -55.82 -0.26
CA GLU A 145 9.08 -55.26 -1.61
C GLU A 145 9.54 -53.80 -1.51
N LYS A 146 10.81 -53.56 -1.90
CA LYS A 146 11.31 -52.22 -2.21
C LYS A 146 10.60 -51.70 -3.47
N ASN A 147 9.77 -50.68 -3.29
CA ASN A 147 9.08 -49.88 -4.32
C ASN A 147 8.16 -50.64 -5.31
N PRO A 148 6.84 -50.44 -5.20
CA PRO A 148 6.01 -50.19 -6.36
C PRO A 148 5.94 -48.68 -6.60
N SER A 149 6.57 -48.23 -7.69
CA SER A 149 6.21 -47.02 -8.46
C SER A 149 5.61 -45.82 -7.70
N THR A 150 6.41 -44.77 -7.64
CA THR A 150 5.99 -43.35 -7.60
C THR A 150 4.64 -43.12 -8.26
N GLN A 151 3.73 -42.49 -7.49
CA GLN A 151 2.43 -41.94 -7.91
C GLN A 151 1.46 -42.94 -8.58
N VAL A 152 0.53 -43.49 -7.79
CA VAL A 152 -0.82 -43.72 -8.34
C VAL A 152 -1.49 -42.36 -8.44
N GLU A 153 -1.43 -41.77 -9.64
CA GLU A 153 -2.17 -40.57 -10.01
C GLU A 153 -3.68 -40.89 -9.89
N VAL A 154 -4.29 -40.61 -8.74
CA VAL A 154 -5.76 -40.58 -8.64
C VAL A 154 -6.20 -39.26 -9.26
N LYS A 155 -6.35 -39.23 -10.59
CA LYS A 155 -7.10 -38.16 -11.25
C LYS A 155 -8.54 -38.21 -10.73
N PRO A 156 -9.08 -37.14 -10.12
CA PRO A 156 -10.51 -37.06 -9.85
C PRO A 156 -11.22 -36.83 -11.20
N ARG A 157 -11.41 -37.89 -11.98
CA ARG A 157 -12.30 -37.87 -13.14
C ARG A 157 -13.73 -38.15 -12.68
N SER A 158 -14.36 -37.11 -12.15
CA SER A 158 -15.78 -36.75 -12.31
C SER A 158 -16.22 -35.80 -11.20
N LYS A 159 -16.73 -34.62 -11.58
CA LYS A 159 -17.73 -33.91 -10.78
C LYS A 159 -19.00 -34.75 -10.89
N HIS A 160 -19.63 -35.08 -9.77
CA HIS A 160 -20.82 -35.93 -9.59
C HIS A 160 -20.53 -37.41 -9.21
N LEU A 161 -20.18 -37.63 -7.94
CA LEU A 161 -20.47 -38.88 -7.25
C LEU A 161 -21.72 -38.66 -6.38
N GLN A 162 -22.83 -39.30 -6.74
CA GLN A 162 -24.00 -39.42 -5.86
C GLN A 162 -23.78 -40.64 -4.96
N TRP A 163 -23.30 -40.38 -3.74
CA TRP A 163 -23.16 -41.41 -2.70
C TRP A 163 -24.50 -41.59 -1.99
N ILE A 164 -25.36 -42.45 -2.54
CA ILE A 164 -26.68 -42.71 -1.95
C ILE A 164 -26.55 -43.87 -0.96
N ASN A 165 -26.97 -43.63 0.29
CA ASN A 165 -27.10 -44.58 1.42
C ASN A 165 -25.83 -45.14 2.10
N LEU A 166 -24.65 -44.51 1.98
CA LEU A 166 -23.46 -44.91 2.75
C LEU A 166 -23.31 -44.10 4.05
N ARG A 167 -23.07 -44.78 5.17
CA ARG A 167 -22.88 -44.16 6.49
C ARG A 167 -21.40 -44.10 6.85
N LYS A 168 -21.02 -43.09 7.64
CA LYS A 168 -19.67 -43.02 8.20
C LYS A 168 -19.55 -43.99 9.38
N VAL A 169 -18.54 -44.86 9.37
CA VAL A 169 -18.31 -45.88 10.41
C VAL A 169 -17.02 -45.60 11.17
N GLU A 170 -16.89 -46.17 12.37
CA GLU A 170 -15.68 -45.96 13.18
C GLU A 170 -14.51 -46.76 12.61
N LEU A 171 -13.50 -46.04 12.11
CA LEU A 171 -12.29 -46.65 11.53
C LEU A 171 -11.12 -46.63 12.53
N PRO A 172 -10.13 -47.53 12.38
CA PRO A 172 -8.92 -47.52 13.19
C PRO A 172 -8.28 -46.14 13.30
N THR A 173 -7.96 -45.74 14.53
CA THR A 173 -7.34 -44.45 14.80
C THR A 173 -5.87 -44.44 14.38
N TYR A 174 -5.47 -43.30 13.82
CA TYR A 174 -4.07 -43.04 13.50
C TYR A 174 -3.22 -43.26 14.77
N PRO A 175 -2.18 -44.11 14.74
CA PRO A 175 -1.28 -44.22 15.88
C PRO A 175 -0.64 -42.84 16.13
N PHE A 176 -0.83 -42.29 17.32
CA PHE A 176 -0.07 -41.10 17.73
C PHE A 176 1.41 -41.47 17.66
N ASP A 177 2.15 -40.81 16.78
CA ASP A 177 3.60 -40.88 16.77
C ASP A 177 4.08 -40.20 18.05
N ARG A 178 4.43 -40.99 19.06
CA ARG A 178 4.95 -40.50 20.34
C ARG A 178 6.42 -40.10 20.16
N GLN A 179 6.67 -39.14 19.28
CA GLN A 179 7.92 -38.41 19.28
C GLN A 179 7.84 -37.33 20.35
N ARG A 180 8.86 -37.29 21.22
CA ARG A 180 9.12 -36.13 22.05
C ARG A 180 9.52 -35.00 21.11
N TYR A 181 8.64 -34.02 20.97
CA TYR A 181 8.97 -32.77 20.31
C TYR A 181 9.72 -31.88 21.32
N TRP A 182 11.04 -31.96 21.30
CA TRP A 182 11.89 -30.82 21.61
C TRP A 182 12.54 -30.44 20.27
N SER A 183 12.28 -29.23 19.78
CA SER A 183 12.68 -28.83 18.43
C SER A 183 14.01 -28.08 18.48
N ASP A 184 15.09 -28.77 18.13
CA ASP A 184 16.34 -28.09 17.74
C ASP A 184 16.48 -27.97 16.20
N HIS A 185 15.72 -28.71 15.38
CA HIS A 185 15.76 -28.57 13.91
C HIS A 185 14.43 -28.94 13.23
N VAL A 186 13.93 -28.11 12.31
CA VAL A 186 12.79 -28.42 11.42
C VAL A 186 13.32 -28.71 10.01
N VAL A 187 13.14 -29.94 9.54
CA VAL A 187 13.42 -30.32 8.14
C VAL A 187 12.17 -30.12 7.29
N ILE A 188 12.28 -29.38 6.18
CA ILE A 188 11.21 -29.18 5.19
C ILE A 188 11.47 -30.11 4.00
N TYR A 189 10.47 -30.86 3.54
CA TYR A 189 10.54 -31.72 2.36
C TYR A 189 10.07 -30.98 1.10
N ASP A 190 10.76 -31.15 -0.03
CA ASP A 190 10.27 -30.80 -1.37
C ASP A 190 10.07 -32.05 -2.26
N ALA A 191 9.51 -31.83 -3.45
CA ALA A 191 8.98 -32.86 -4.33
C ALA A 191 10.02 -33.67 -5.14
N GLN A 192 11.33 -33.52 -4.90
CA GLN A 192 12.37 -34.15 -5.74
C GLN A 192 13.36 -35.06 -5.01
N GLY A 193 13.08 -35.41 -3.76
CA GLY A 193 13.78 -36.49 -3.07
C GLY A 193 14.99 -36.05 -2.28
N ILE A 194 15.33 -36.89 -1.31
CA ILE A 194 16.33 -36.69 -0.27
C ILE A 194 17.70 -36.37 -0.86
N THR A 195 18.22 -35.17 -0.59
CA THR A 195 19.66 -34.97 -0.41
C THR A 195 19.94 -34.84 1.08
N SER A 196 20.04 -35.98 1.75
CA SER A 196 20.86 -36.07 2.94
C SER A 196 22.31 -35.99 2.49
N SER A 197 22.84 -34.77 2.39
CA SER A 197 24.27 -34.55 2.56
C SER A 197 24.41 -33.60 3.75
N VAL A 198 24.88 -34.17 4.86
CA VAL A 198 25.58 -33.42 5.89
C VAL A 198 26.62 -32.57 5.16
N ASN A 199 26.43 -31.26 5.13
CA ASN A 199 27.48 -30.29 4.85
C ASN A 199 27.12 -28.99 5.55
N SER A 200 28.11 -28.49 6.28
CA SER A 200 28.19 -27.24 7.05
C SER A 200 27.84 -26.00 6.22
N GLU A 201 26.56 -25.75 5.95
CA GLU A 201 26.15 -24.53 5.25
C GLU A 201 25.92 -23.37 6.25
N ASN A 202 26.45 -22.21 5.88
CA ASN A 202 26.28 -20.94 6.59
C ASN A 202 24.78 -20.62 6.77
N PRO A 203 24.30 -20.34 8.01
CA PRO A 203 22.88 -20.12 8.28
C PRO A 203 22.25 -18.96 7.49
N LEU A 204 23.04 -17.97 7.07
CA LEU A 204 22.57 -16.86 6.23
C LEU A 204 22.54 -17.19 4.73
N LEU A 205 23.09 -18.33 4.30
CA LEU A 205 23.13 -18.80 2.91
C LEU A 205 22.26 -20.04 2.67
N ASN A 206 21.06 -20.08 3.24
CA ASN A 206 20.07 -21.14 2.95
C ASN A 206 19.52 -20.98 1.51
N ILE A 207 20.31 -21.44 0.54
CA ILE A 207 20.05 -21.27 -0.89
C ILE A 207 18.99 -22.26 -1.35
N LYS A 208 17.85 -21.76 -1.80
CA LYS A 208 16.76 -22.61 -2.32
C LYS A 208 16.87 -22.92 -3.81
N ASN A 209 17.36 -21.98 -4.61
CA ASN A 209 17.45 -22.13 -6.07
C ASN A 209 18.57 -21.25 -6.63
N LEU A 210 19.27 -21.78 -7.64
CA LEU A 210 20.32 -21.10 -8.40
C LEU A 210 19.89 -20.95 -9.86
N HIS A 211 19.92 -19.73 -10.39
CA HIS A 211 19.66 -19.46 -11.80
C HIS A 211 20.91 -18.87 -12.46
N LYS A 212 21.35 -19.42 -13.60
CA LYS A 212 22.61 -19.07 -14.29
C LYS A 212 22.41 -18.75 -15.79
N PRO A 213 21.98 -17.53 -16.16
CA PRO A 213 22.19 -17.01 -17.51
C PRO A 213 23.67 -16.75 -17.80
N GLU A 214 24.05 -16.61 -19.07
CA GLU A 214 25.45 -16.62 -19.56
C GLU A 214 26.41 -15.62 -18.91
N ASN A 215 25.94 -14.57 -18.19
CA ASN A 215 26.79 -13.55 -17.54
C ASN A 215 26.33 -13.12 -16.13
N GLN A 216 25.39 -13.85 -15.52
CA GLN A 216 24.82 -13.46 -14.23
C GLN A 216 24.40 -14.72 -13.44
N GLU A 217 24.71 -14.76 -12.15
CA GLU A 217 24.27 -15.82 -11.25
C GLU A 217 23.33 -15.24 -10.20
N THR A 218 22.20 -15.91 -9.95
CA THR A 218 21.23 -15.47 -8.95
C THR A 218 21.00 -16.56 -7.91
N TYR A 219 21.24 -16.24 -6.64
CA TYR A 219 20.97 -17.09 -5.48
C TYR A 219 19.68 -16.61 -4.80
N ASN A 220 18.70 -17.50 -4.63
CA ASN A 220 17.52 -17.20 -3.82
C ASN A 220 17.75 -17.73 -2.40
N ILE A 221 17.65 -16.85 -1.40
CA ILE A 221 17.88 -17.16 0.01
C ILE A 221 16.62 -16.82 0.80
N VAL A 222 16.32 -17.67 1.79
CA VAL A 222 15.27 -17.41 2.77
C VAL A 222 15.91 -17.16 4.11
N LEU A 223 15.76 -15.94 4.63
CA LEU A 223 16.08 -15.62 6.01
C LEU A 223 14.87 -16.02 6.87
N ASP A 224 15.04 -17.03 7.70
CA ASP A 224 14.01 -17.50 8.63
C ASP A 224 14.35 -17.03 10.04
N ARG A 225 13.46 -16.21 10.62
CA ARG A 225 13.65 -15.65 11.95
C ARG A 225 13.71 -16.73 13.04
N ARG A 226 13.13 -17.90 12.79
CA ARG A 226 13.13 -19.03 13.74
C ARG A 226 14.52 -19.68 13.86
N ASP A 227 15.29 -19.65 12.77
CA ASP A 227 16.65 -20.19 12.70
C ASP A 227 17.69 -19.13 13.11
N LEU A 228 17.36 -17.85 12.93
CA LEU A 228 18.22 -16.69 13.21
C LEU A 228 17.72 -15.89 14.42
N LYS A 229 17.34 -16.56 15.51
CA LYS A 229 16.69 -15.92 16.68
C LYS A 229 17.50 -14.78 17.29
N TYR A 230 18.83 -14.81 17.17
CA TYR A 230 19.68 -13.73 17.67
C TYR A 230 19.35 -12.37 17.03
N LEU A 231 18.81 -12.34 15.80
CA LEU A 231 18.40 -11.11 15.13
C LEU A 231 17.33 -10.34 15.92
N ASP A 232 16.53 -11.00 16.75
CA ASP A 232 15.52 -10.35 17.60
C ASP A 232 16.13 -9.31 18.54
N ASP A 233 17.40 -9.48 18.88
CA ASP A 233 18.16 -8.60 19.77
C ASP A 233 18.83 -7.44 19.01
N HIS A 234 18.64 -7.28 17.69
CA HIS A 234 19.10 -6.13 16.92
C HIS A 234 17.91 -5.24 16.52
N GLN A 235 17.53 -4.31 17.41
CA GLN A 235 16.37 -3.45 17.22
C GLN A 235 16.75 -1.97 17.04
N VAL A 236 16.13 -1.34 16.05
CA VAL A 236 16.23 0.09 15.78
C VAL A 236 14.84 0.68 15.91
N LYS A 237 14.62 1.54 16.91
CA LYS A 237 13.30 1.85 17.47
C LYS A 237 12.62 0.53 17.84
N ASP A 238 11.35 0.34 17.49
CA ASP A 238 10.60 -0.88 17.82
C ASP A 238 10.64 -1.96 16.72
N ARG A 239 11.75 -2.06 15.97
CA ARG A 239 11.84 -2.94 14.78
C ARG A 239 13.11 -3.73 14.72
N ILE A 240 12.97 -4.99 14.32
CA ILE A 240 14.08 -5.86 14.00
C ILE A 240 14.58 -5.53 12.60
N ILE A 241 15.75 -4.91 12.53
CA ILE A 241 16.41 -4.55 11.28
C ILE A 241 17.58 -5.52 11.06
N PHE A 242 17.72 -6.03 9.83
CA PHE A 242 18.85 -6.87 9.49
C PHE A 242 20.16 -6.06 9.58
N PRO A 243 21.15 -6.49 10.39
CA PRO A 243 22.35 -5.69 10.67
C PRO A 243 23.24 -5.56 9.44
N ALA A 244 23.99 -4.46 9.36
CA ALA A 244 24.99 -4.24 8.30
C ALA A 244 26.01 -5.39 8.25
N ALA A 245 26.42 -5.88 9.42
CA ALA A 245 27.29 -7.04 9.58
C ALA A 245 26.75 -8.32 8.92
N GLY A 246 25.42 -8.50 8.89
CA GLY A 246 24.79 -9.64 8.21
C GLY A 246 24.97 -9.60 6.69
N TYR A 247 24.90 -8.42 6.07
CA TYR A 247 25.19 -8.29 4.63
C TYR A 247 26.66 -8.56 4.33
N ILE A 248 27.57 -8.09 5.19
CA ILE A 248 29.01 -8.34 5.04
C ILE A 248 29.28 -9.85 5.06
N GLU A 249 28.74 -10.56 6.03
CA GLU A 249 28.90 -12.01 6.15
C GLU A 249 28.31 -12.76 4.94
N ILE A 250 27.11 -12.39 4.47
CA ILE A 250 26.51 -12.96 3.27
C ILE A 250 27.45 -12.80 2.06
N LEU A 251 28.01 -11.60 1.87
CA LEU A 251 28.88 -11.29 0.74
C LEU A 251 30.23 -12.02 0.85
N LEU A 252 30.81 -12.12 2.04
CA LEU A 252 32.03 -12.89 2.30
C LEU A 252 31.80 -14.38 1.98
N ALA A 253 30.71 -14.94 2.50
CA ALA A 253 30.39 -16.36 2.35
C ALA A 253 30.05 -16.72 0.90
N VAL A 254 29.35 -15.85 0.17
CA VAL A 254 29.10 -16.02 -1.27
C VAL A 254 30.41 -15.96 -2.06
N LEU A 255 31.31 -15.03 -1.72
CA LEU A 255 32.59 -14.91 -2.41
C LEU A 255 33.48 -16.14 -2.18
N ALA A 256 33.57 -16.61 -0.93
CA ALA A 256 34.30 -17.82 -0.57
C ALA A 256 33.74 -19.05 -1.31
N LYS A 257 32.40 -19.23 -1.32
CA LYS A 257 31.73 -20.31 -2.06
C LYS A 257 31.97 -20.21 -3.56
N LYS A 258 31.96 -19.00 -4.13
CA LYS A 258 32.14 -18.75 -5.57
C LYS A 258 33.56 -19.03 -6.05
N GLN A 259 34.56 -18.71 -5.23
CA GLN A 259 35.97 -18.93 -5.57
C GLN A 259 36.52 -20.26 -5.04
N ASN A 260 35.71 -21.02 -4.30
CA ASN A 260 36.13 -22.25 -3.60
C ASN A 260 37.37 -22.00 -2.71
N ILE A 261 37.39 -20.84 -2.04
CA ILE A 261 38.50 -20.37 -1.21
C ILE A 261 38.24 -20.77 0.24
N ALA A 262 39.19 -21.46 0.86
CA ALA A 262 39.26 -21.59 2.32
C ALA A 262 39.76 -20.27 2.94
N ILE A 263 39.43 -20.00 4.20
CA ILE A 263 39.75 -18.75 4.94
C ILE A 263 41.27 -18.43 4.98
N GLU A 264 42.12 -19.35 4.53
CA GLU A 264 43.57 -19.17 4.42
C GLU A 264 44.02 -18.03 3.46
N TYR A 265 43.10 -17.45 2.68
CA TYR A 265 43.40 -16.34 1.77
C TYR A 265 42.57 -15.08 2.11
N PRO A 266 43.18 -13.88 2.09
CA PRO A 266 42.47 -12.64 2.35
C PRO A 266 41.29 -12.43 1.39
N ILE A 267 40.10 -12.18 1.95
CA ILE A 267 38.87 -11.92 1.20
C ILE A 267 38.59 -10.42 1.23
N LYS A 268 38.40 -9.81 0.06
CA LYS A 268 38.20 -8.36 -0.09
C LYS A 268 36.85 -8.00 -0.70
N ILE A 269 36.14 -7.10 -0.03
CA ILE A 269 34.92 -6.43 -0.51
C ILE A 269 35.23 -4.93 -0.63
N SER A 270 34.87 -4.32 -1.76
CA SER A 270 35.03 -2.89 -1.99
C SER A 270 33.68 -2.24 -2.30
N ASP A 271 33.55 -0.96 -1.94
CA ASP A 271 32.39 -0.11 -2.24
C ASP A 271 31.04 -0.74 -1.85
N LEU A 272 30.93 -1.28 -0.63
CA LEU A 272 29.67 -1.79 -0.11
C LEU A 272 28.77 -0.61 0.27
N TYR A 273 27.65 -0.49 -0.42
CA TYR A 273 26.61 0.51 -0.19
C TYR A 273 25.30 -0.14 0.24
N LEU A 274 24.65 0.41 1.28
CA LEU A 274 23.40 -0.08 1.86
C LEU A 274 22.26 0.94 1.65
N PRO A 275 21.62 0.97 0.46
CA PRO A 275 20.61 1.99 0.11
C PRO A 275 19.27 1.86 0.84
N ALA A 276 18.93 0.67 1.33
CA ALA A 276 17.65 0.40 1.99
C ALA A 276 17.85 -0.61 3.14
N GLN A 277 17.01 -0.51 4.17
CA GLN A 277 17.02 -1.47 5.28
C GLN A 277 16.12 -2.67 4.96
N LEU A 278 16.55 -3.86 5.38
CA LEU A 278 15.72 -5.05 5.37
C LEU A 278 15.09 -5.26 6.75
N LEU A 279 13.77 -5.17 6.83
CA LEU A 279 13.03 -5.64 8.00
C LEU A 279 13.03 -7.16 8.06
N VAL A 280 13.38 -7.72 9.20
CA VAL A 280 13.34 -9.18 9.42
C VAL A 280 11.92 -9.57 9.78
N LYS A 281 11.24 -10.25 8.84
CA LYS A 281 9.93 -10.90 9.06
C LYS A 281 10.14 -12.35 9.47
N ASP A 282 9.07 -13.06 9.82
CA ASP A 282 9.14 -14.48 10.19
C ASP A 282 9.83 -15.33 9.10
N GLN A 283 9.51 -15.06 7.84
CA GLN A 283 10.29 -15.51 6.68
C GLN A 283 10.46 -14.37 5.69
N GLN A 284 11.70 -14.13 5.26
CA GLN A 284 12.04 -13.08 4.32
C GLN A 284 12.87 -13.64 3.17
N ASN A 285 12.36 -13.50 1.95
CA ASN A 285 13.08 -13.90 0.74
C ASN A 285 13.97 -12.75 0.26
N ILE A 286 15.23 -13.08 -0.04
CA ILE A 286 16.17 -12.18 -0.71
C ILE A 286 16.81 -12.92 -1.90
N GLN A 287 17.24 -12.15 -2.89
CA GLN A 287 18.01 -12.64 -4.03
C GLN A 287 19.38 -11.96 -4.02
N ILE A 288 20.43 -12.76 -4.20
CA ILE A 288 21.78 -12.26 -4.44
C ILE A 288 22.05 -12.40 -5.93
N ILE A 289 22.28 -11.27 -6.58
CA ILE A 289 22.61 -11.19 -7.98
C ILE A 289 24.11 -10.93 -8.10
N LEU A 290 24.84 -11.86 -8.70
CA LEU A 290 26.25 -11.69 -9.06
C LEU A 290 26.36 -11.48 -10.57
N SER A 291 26.96 -10.36 -10.97
CA SER A 291 27.35 -10.12 -12.36
C SER A 291 28.86 -10.22 -12.48
N ASP A 292 29.32 -11.04 -13.42
CA ASP A 292 30.75 -11.27 -13.59
C ASP A 292 31.43 -10.07 -14.27
N GLN A 293 32.59 -9.64 -13.77
CA GLN A 293 33.44 -8.60 -14.35
C GLN A 293 34.90 -9.08 -14.39
N ALA A 294 35.77 -8.36 -15.10
CA ALA A 294 37.16 -8.80 -15.29
C ALA A 294 37.93 -9.01 -13.96
N SER A 295 37.82 -8.09 -13.00
CA SER A 295 38.61 -8.08 -11.76
C SER A 295 37.80 -8.27 -10.46
N TYR A 296 36.47 -8.27 -10.54
CA TYR A 296 35.57 -8.45 -9.39
C TYR A 296 34.23 -9.05 -9.84
N TYR A 297 33.39 -9.49 -8.90
CA TYR A 297 31.97 -9.73 -9.13
C TYR A 297 31.18 -8.53 -8.60
N ARG A 298 30.27 -7.96 -9.40
CA ARG A 298 29.30 -7.00 -8.87
C ARG A 298 28.20 -7.78 -8.17
N ALA A 299 27.99 -7.52 -6.89
CA ALA A 299 26.98 -8.19 -6.09
C ALA A 299 25.86 -7.22 -5.69
N GLU A 300 24.61 -7.64 -5.86
CA GLU A 300 23.43 -6.91 -5.40
C GLU A 300 22.54 -7.84 -4.58
N ILE A 301 22.14 -7.41 -3.39
CA ILE A 301 21.18 -8.11 -2.54
C ILE A 301 19.85 -7.38 -2.64
N VAL A 302 18.83 -8.07 -3.17
CA VAL A 302 17.51 -7.50 -3.45
C VAL A 302 16.40 -8.29 -2.78
N SER A 303 15.30 -7.64 -2.42
CA SER A 303 14.05 -8.32 -2.06
C SER A 303 12.95 -7.97 -3.06
N ASP A 304 11.99 -8.86 -3.24
CA ASP A 304 10.79 -8.62 -4.06
C ASP A 304 9.56 -8.72 -3.16
N ASP A 305 8.76 -7.67 -3.12
CA ASP A 305 7.51 -7.61 -2.34
C ASP A 305 6.25 -7.92 -3.18
N GLY A 306 6.43 -8.32 -4.45
CA GLY A 306 5.36 -8.59 -5.41
C GLY A 306 4.94 -7.37 -6.24
N HIS A 307 5.43 -6.17 -5.90
CA HIS A 307 5.14 -4.92 -6.62
C HIS A 307 6.42 -4.21 -7.08
N ASN A 308 7.50 -4.24 -6.28
CA ASN A 308 8.78 -3.61 -6.57
C ASN A 308 9.96 -4.47 -6.09
N LYS A 309 11.06 -4.43 -6.85
CA LYS A 309 12.36 -4.91 -6.38
C LYS A 309 13.09 -3.82 -5.60
N ILE A 310 13.47 -4.13 -4.37
CA ILE A 310 14.20 -3.22 -3.48
C ILE A 310 15.63 -3.73 -3.35
N CYS A 311 16.61 -2.90 -3.71
CA CYS A 311 18.02 -3.18 -3.44
C CYS A 311 18.36 -2.78 -2.01
N HIS A 312 18.95 -3.71 -1.25
CA HIS A 312 19.34 -3.54 0.15
C HIS A 312 20.85 -3.40 0.31
N ALA A 313 21.63 -4.05 -0.55
CA ALA A 313 23.08 -3.92 -0.59
C ALA A 313 23.60 -4.02 -2.02
N SER A 314 24.63 -3.23 -2.34
CA SER A 314 25.41 -3.34 -3.57
C SER A 314 26.90 -3.28 -3.22
N ALA A 315 27.72 -4.17 -3.77
CA ALA A 315 29.15 -4.22 -3.49
C ALA A 315 29.97 -4.78 -4.66
N ARG A 316 31.29 -4.60 -4.59
CA ARG A 316 32.27 -5.25 -5.46
C ARG A 316 33.02 -6.33 -4.69
N LEU A 317 32.90 -7.56 -5.15
CA LEU A 317 33.56 -8.74 -4.57
C LEU A 317 34.83 -9.03 -5.36
N ASN A 318 35.99 -8.67 -4.84
CA ASN A 318 37.24 -8.75 -5.59
C ASN A 318 37.65 -10.22 -5.85
N LYS A 319 38.00 -10.55 -7.10
CA LYS A 319 38.52 -11.88 -7.46
C LYS A 319 39.93 -12.03 -6.88
N ALA A 320 40.26 -13.18 -6.32
CA ALA A 320 41.52 -13.39 -5.60
C ALA A 320 42.75 -13.38 -6.52
N TYR A 321 43.29 -12.19 -6.81
CA TYR A 321 44.59 -11.97 -7.47
C TYR A 321 45.21 -10.60 -7.14
N THR A 322 44.88 -9.98 -6.01
CA THR A 322 45.59 -8.80 -5.52
C THR A 322 46.36 -9.16 -4.27
N SER A 323 47.68 -9.03 -4.30
CA SER A 323 48.52 -9.06 -3.10
C SER A 323 47.96 -8.04 -2.12
N VAL A 324 47.41 -8.52 -1.00
CA VAL A 324 46.96 -7.66 0.10
C VAL A 324 48.09 -7.65 1.12
N ASP A 325 48.58 -6.46 1.47
CA ASP A 325 49.54 -6.32 2.56
C ASP A 325 48.84 -6.66 3.88
N ILE A 326 49.30 -7.75 4.52
CA ILE A 326 48.86 -8.15 5.85
C ILE A 326 49.62 -7.28 6.85
N PRO A 327 48.94 -6.55 7.76
CA PRO A 327 49.60 -5.73 8.77
C PRO A 327 50.46 -6.57 9.72
N GLU A 328 51.43 -5.93 10.39
CA GLU A 328 52.17 -6.59 11.49
C GLU A 328 51.29 -6.73 12.74
N SER A 329 51.53 -7.78 13.52
CA SER A 329 50.86 -7.99 14.81
C SER A 329 51.20 -6.89 15.81
N ILE A 330 50.22 -6.51 16.63
CA ILE A 330 50.36 -5.44 17.63
C ILE A 330 50.47 -6.00 19.05
N SER A 331 51.01 -5.20 19.98
CA SER A 331 50.93 -5.50 21.40
C SER A 331 49.71 -4.81 22.01
N ILE A 332 48.69 -5.58 22.39
CA ILE A 332 47.45 -5.08 23.01
C ILE A 332 47.74 -4.20 24.24
N GLN A 333 48.67 -4.61 25.10
CA GLN A 333 49.06 -3.85 26.30
C GLN A 333 49.67 -2.48 25.96
N LYS A 334 50.46 -2.38 24.89
CA LYS A 334 51.00 -1.08 24.44
C LYS A 334 49.91 -0.20 23.85
N TYR A 335 48.99 -0.79 23.07
CA TYR A 335 47.85 -0.08 22.49
C TYR A 335 46.96 0.52 23.59
N LEU A 336 46.69 -0.23 24.67
CA LEU A 336 45.90 0.25 25.80
C LEU A 336 46.51 1.48 26.50
N GLN A 337 47.83 1.65 26.49
CA GLN A 337 48.50 2.81 27.09
C GLN A 337 48.22 4.12 26.33
N GLU A 338 47.73 4.06 25.09
CA GLU A 338 47.36 5.24 24.29
C GLU A 338 45.98 5.82 24.65
N TYR A 339 45.20 5.13 25.50
CA TYR A 339 43.82 5.51 25.83
C TYR A 339 43.68 5.99 27.28
N GLN A 340 42.85 7.02 27.49
CA GLN A 340 42.79 7.75 28.76
C GLN A 340 41.58 7.38 29.63
N GLN A 341 40.47 6.93 29.03
CA GLN A 341 39.20 6.73 29.73
C GLN A 341 38.59 5.37 29.40
N ASN A 342 38.09 4.68 30.44
CA ASN A 342 37.32 3.45 30.32
C ASN A 342 35.82 3.77 30.47
N ILE A 343 35.02 3.36 29.49
CA ILE A 343 33.55 3.50 29.48
C ILE A 343 32.94 2.15 29.87
N SER A 344 32.02 2.14 30.84
CA SER A 344 31.25 0.94 31.18
C SER A 344 30.37 0.52 29.98
N PRO A 345 30.44 -0.75 29.53
CA PRO A 345 29.56 -1.25 28.48
C PRO A 345 28.08 -1.14 28.82
N GLU A 346 27.69 -1.34 30.09
CA GLU A 346 26.29 -1.22 30.50
C GLU A 346 25.76 0.20 30.26
N ASN A 347 26.51 1.21 30.71
CA ASN A 347 26.16 2.61 30.48
C ASN A 347 26.10 2.95 28.98
N TYR A 348 26.97 2.35 28.18
CA TYR A 348 26.99 2.56 26.74
C TYR A 348 25.74 1.99 26.05
N TYR A 349 25.31 0.77 26.38
CA TYR A 349 24.07 0.20 25.85
C TYR A 349 22.82 0.95 26.34
N ASP A 350 22.82 1.44 27.58
CA ASP A 350 21.73 2.29 28.09
C ASP A 350 21.60 3.59 27.28
N GLN A 351 22.73 4.22 26.93
CA GLN A 351 22.75 5.41 26.06
C GLN A 351 22.27 5.11 24.63
N LEU A 352 22.64 3.94 24.08
CA LEU A 352 22.14 3.52 22.76
C LEU A 352 20.62 3.30 22.79
N SER A 353 20.11 2.68 23.86
CA SER A 353 18.68 2.46 24.07
C SER A 353 17.89 3.78 24.14
N GLN A 354 18.42 4.80 24.83
CA GLN A 354 17.82 6.14 24.87
C GLN A 354 17.78 6.83 23.48
N ASN A 355 18.68 6.47 22.58
CA ASN A 355 18.73 6.95 21.20
C ASN A 355 18.03 6.01 20.20
N PHE A 356 17.11 5.18 20.70
CA PHE A 356 16.32 4.23 19.92
C PHE A 356 17.15 3.13 19.20
N LEU A 357 18.26 2.70 19.79
CA LEU A 357 19.00 1.50 19.39
C LEU A 357 18.99 0.50 20.53
N HIS A 358 18.08 -0.46 20.44
CA HIS A 358 17.90 -1.47 21.47
C HIS A 358 18.64 -2.74 21.05
N TYR A 359 19.81 -2.94 21.64
CA TYR A 359 20.56 -4.19 21.53
C TYR A 359 20.16 -5.10 22.70
N GLY A 360 19.59 -6.27 22.41
CA GLY A 360 19.33 -7.30 23.41
C GLY A 360 20.60 -8.06 23.79
N SER A 361 20.49 -8.94 24.79
CA SER A 361 21.64 -9.65 25.39
C SER A 361 22.57 -10.35 24.40
N LEU A 362 22.05 -10.84 23.27
CA LEU A 362 22.81 -11.53 22.23
C LEU A 362 23.60 -10.57 21.32
N PHE A 363 23.29 -9.27 21.30
CA PHE A 363 24.07 -8.25 20.59
C PHE A 363 24.95 -7.39 21.51
N GLN A 364 24.97 -7.69 22.81
CA GLN A 364 25.76 -6.98 23.81
C GLN A 364 27.14 -7.64 24.03
N GLY A 365 28.00 -7.65 23.01
CA GLY A 365 29.29 -8.33 23.02
C GLY A 365 30.49 -7.51 23.55
N LEU A 366 30.35 -6.19 23.66
CA LEU A 366 31.40 -5.30 24.20
C LEU A 366 31.70 -5.61 25.67
N ARG A 367 32.97 -5.88 26.00
CA ARG A 367 33.43 -6.21 27.37
C ARG A 367 34.18 -5.07 28.04
N GLU A 368 35.07 -4.44 27.30
CA GLU A 368 35.88 -3.32 27.79
C GLU A 368 36.01 -2.28 26.68
N ILE A 369 35.83 -1.01 27.01
CA ILE A 369 35.80 0.10 26.05
C ILE A 369 36.76 1.19 26.53
N TRP A 370 37.81 1.46 25.76
CA TRP A 370 38.77 2.52 26.00
C TRP A 370 38.66 3.59 24.93
N THR A 371 38.68 4.86 25.33
CA THR A 371 38.52 5.99 24.41
C THR A 371 39.58 7.07 24.63
N ASN A 372 39.91 7.76 23.55
CA ASN A 372 40.79 8.93 23.55
C ASN A 372 40.46 9.82 22.33
N HIS A 373 39.92 11.02 22.57
CA HIS A 373 39.51 11.97 21.53
C HIS A 373 38.72 11.29 20.39
N ASP A 374 39.38 11.04 19.25
CA ASP A 374 38.81 10.47 18.02
C ASP A 374 39.23 9.01 17.79
N LYS A 375 39.54 8.27 18.85
CA LYS A 375 39.90 6.85 18.82
C LYS A 375 39.17 6.05 19.90
N VAL A 376 38.82 4.82 19.57
CA VAL A 376 38.21 3.82 20.44
C VAL A 376 38.97 2.51 20.28
N PHE A 377 39.26 1.85 21.38
CA PHE A 377 39.75 0.49 21.39
C PHE A 377 38.86 -0.33 22.31
N THR A 378 38.46 -1.53 21.89
CA THR A 378 37.51 -2.33 22.66
C THR A 378 37.82 -3.81 22.56
N GLN A 379 37.58 -4.52 23.67
CA GLN A 379 37.51 -5.97 23.69
C GLN A 379 36.07 -6.41 23.47
N ILE A 380 35.89 -7.37 22.55
CA ILE A 380 34.59 -7.88 22.14
C ILE A 380 34.60 -9.40 22.29
N GLN A 381 33.54 -9.93 22.90
CA GLN A 381 33.32 -11.37 23.08
C GLN A 381 31.96 -11.75 22.49
N LEU A 382 31.92 -12.80 21.69
CA LEU A 382 30.67 -13.40 21.23
C LEU A 382 29.91 -13.98 22.43
N PRO A 383 28.62 -13.66 22.63
CA PRO A 383 27.83 -14.25 23.71
C PRO A 383 27.78 -15.79 23.62
N GLU A 384 27.93 -16.46 24.77
CA GLU A 384 28.04 -17.92 24.89
C GLU A 384 26.98 -18.72 24.08
N PRO A 385 25.69 -18.32 24.04
CA PRO A 385 24.68 -19.05 23.25
C PRO A 385 24.95 -19.10 21.74
N LEU A 386 25.83 -18.25 21.21
CA LEU A 386 26.16 -18.16 19.79
C LEU A 386 27.48 -18.86 19.45
N CYS A 387 28.29 -19.23 20.44
CA CYS A 387 29.59 -19.88 20.22
C CYS A 387 29.45 -21.25 19.54
N SER A 388 28.33 -21.96 19.74
CA SER A 388 28.09 -23.27 19.10
C SER A 388 27.93 -23.20 17.58
N ASP A 389 27.58 -22.04 17.03
CA ASP A 389 27.39 -21.84 15.59
C ASP A 389 28.57 -21.10 14.93
N LEU A 390 29.61 -20.77 15.69
CA LEU A 390 30.74 -19.95 15.23
C LEU A 390 31.40 -20.51 13.96
N GLU A 391 31.64 -21.82 13.91
CA GLU A 391 32.30 -22.50 12.79
C GLU A 391 31.49 -22.44 11.47
N LYS A 392 30.20 -22.07 11.53
CA LYS A 392 29.33 -21.96 10.36
C LYS A 392 29.43 -20.61 9.65
N TYR A 393 30.08 -19.61 10.28
CA TYR A 393 30.25 -18.27 9.75
C TYR A 393 31.73 -18.00 9.42
N LEU A 394 31.97 -17.13 8.43
CA LEU A 394 33.33 -16.60 8.19
C LEU A 394 33.67 -15.50 9.20
N PHE A 395 32.71 -14.63 9.45
CA PHE A 395 32.72 -13.66 10.54
C PHE A 395 31.32 -13.58 11.13
N HIS A 396 31.16 -14.08 12.35
CA HIS A 396 29.84 -14.08 12.99
C HIS A 396 29.22 -12.66 13.03
N PRO A 397 27.99 -12.44 12.51
CA PRO A 397 27.41 -11.11 12.34
C PRO A 397 27.32 -10.30 13.64
N VAL A 398 27.02 -10.94 14.78
CA VAL A 398 27.01 -10.28 16.10
C VAL A 398 28.38 -9.73 16.49
N LEU A 399 29.43 -10.52 16.28
CA LEU A 399 30.79 -10.13 16.65
C LEU A 399 31.26 -8.94 15.79
N LEU A 400 30.98 -9.00 14.49
CA LEU A 400 31.24 -7.91 13.56
C LEU A 400 30.39 -6.67 13.85
N ASP A 401 29.11 -6.83 14.19
CA ASP A 401 28.25 -5.70 14.55
C ASP A 401 28.74 -4.99 15.81
N CYS A 402 29.26 -5.72 16.80
CA CYS A 402 29.90 -5.10 17.97
C CYS A 402 31.10 -4.21 17.59
N CYS A 403 31.88 -4.56 16.54
CA CYS A 403 32.89 -3.65 16.00
C CYS A 403 32.25 -2.36 15.44
N LEU A 404 31.14 -2.49 14.71
CA LEU A 404 30.39 -1.35 14.19
C LEU A 404 29.76 -0.51 15.30
N GLN A 405 29.32 -1.14 16.40
CA GLN A 405 28.85 -0.46 17.60
C GLN A 405 29.97 0.37 18.24
N ALA A 406 31.19 -0.16 18.33
CA ALA A 406 32.35 0.57 18.87
C ALA A 406 32.67 1.84 18.06
N SER A 407 32.51 1.79 16.73
CA SER A 407 32.71 2.95 15.86
C SER A 407 31.80 4.15 16.20
N ARG A 408 30.69 3.92 16.92
CA ARG A 408 29.72 4.96 17.21
C ARG A 408 30.19 5.97 18.24
N LEU A 409 31.16 5.60 19.05
CA LEU A 409 31.82 6.45 20.04
C LEU A 409 32.73 7.51 19.39
N ILE A 410 33.01 7.39 18.08
CA ILE A 410 33.79 8.37 17.30
C ILE A 410 32.86 9.50 16.80
N ASN A 411 33.26 10.76 17.03
CA ASN A 411 32.51 11.99 16.67
C ASN A 411 31.07 12.00 17.23
N GLN A 412 30.94 11.94 18.56
CA GLN A 412 29.64 11.91 19.25
C GLN A 412 28.87 13.24 19.11
N ASP A 413 28.13 13.41 18.01
CA ASP A 413 27.07 14.42 17.95
C ASP A 413 25.84 13.90 18.72
N LEU A 414 25.85 14.10 20.05
CA LEU A 414 24.73 13.84 20.98
C LEU A 414 23.47 14.70 20.72
N THR A 415 23.37 15.35 19.55
CA THR A 415 22.30 16.29 19.17
C THR A 415 21.33 15.73 18.14
N ILE A 416 21.57 14.52 17.61
CA ILE A 416 20.71 13.91 16.58
C ILE A 416 19.60 13.10 17.27
N SER A 417 18.34 13.52 17.12
CA SER A 417 17.15 12.86 17.69
C SER A 417 16.76 11.54 17.00
N SER A 418 17.66 10.90 16.24
CA SER A 418 17.38 9.72 15.42
C SER A 418 18.55 8.74 15.43
N PRO A 419 18.31 7.41 15.46
CA PRO A 419 19.38 6.43 15.49
C PRO A 419 20.21 6.49 14.20
N VAL A 420 21.54 6.42 14.26
CA VAL A 420 22.41 6.46 13.06
C VAL A 420 22.77 5.04 12.62
N LEU A 421 22.79 4.71 11.33
CA LEU A 421 23.13 3.36 10.83
C LEU A 421 24.28 3.39 9.83
N PRO A 422 25.09 2.32 9.70
CA PRO A 422 26.05 2.16 8.61
C PRO A 422 25.36 2.20 7.25
N VAL A 423 25.89 2.98 6.31
CA VAL A 423 25.35 3.08 4.94
C VAL A 423 26.38 2.82 3.85
N TYR A 424 27.67 2.97 4.15
CA TYR A 424 28.74 2.79 3.18
C TYR A 424 30.01 2.28 3.83
N PHE A 425 30.71 1.38 3.13
CA PHE A 425 32.03 0.87 3.48
C PHE A 425 32.88 0.93 2.21
N GLN A 426 34.01 1.63 2.28
CA GLN A 426 34.90 1.75 1.13
C GLN A 426 35.61 0.42 0.87
N GLU A 427 36.11 -0.22 1.93
CA GLU A 427 36.86 -1.45 1.83
C GLU A 427 36.69 -2.29 3.09
N ILE A 428 36.51 -3.59 2.91
CA ILE A 428 36.47 -4.60 3.97
C ILE A 428 37.42 -5.73 3.56
N ILE A 429 38.35 -6.08 4.43
CA ILE A 429 39.29 -7.18 4.22
C ILE A 429 39.20 -8.12 5.42
N LEU A 430 38.96 -9.39 5.16
CA LEU A 430 39.08 -10.46 6.15
C LEU A 430 40.40 -11.20 5.87
N TYR A 431 41.33 -11.17 6.82
CA TYR A 431 42.64 -11.83 6.69
C TYR A 431 42.60 -13.27 7.18
N GLN A 432 41.89 -13.52 8.29
CA GLN A 432 41.75 -14.82 8.93
C GLN A 432 40.45 -14.90 9.74
N SER A 433 40.09 -16.08 10.25
CA SER A 433 38.89 -16.27 11.08
C SER A 433 39.04 -15.55 12.44
N PRO A 434 38.00 -14.84 12.93
CA PRO A 434 38.09 -14.03 14.14
C PRO A 434 38.10 -14.80 15.46
N GLY A 435 37.66 -16.07 15.48
CA GLY A 435 37.35 -16.75 16.75
C GLY A 435 36.13 -16.15 17.44
N ASP A 436 35.96 -16.43 18.74
CA ASP A 436 34.86 -15.91 19.57
C ASP A 436 35.23 -14.62 20.33
N GLN A 437 36.51 -14.25 20.37
CA GLN A 437 37.02 -13.07 21.06
C GLN A 437 37.94 -12.26 20.15
N ILE A 438 37.70 -10.95 20.05
CA ILE A 438 38.51 -10.02 19.25
C ILE A 438 38.75 -8.70 19.98
N TRP A 439 39.77 -7.98 19.51
CA TRP A 439 39.99 -6.57 19.80
C TRP A 439 39.68 -5.72 18.58
N CYS A 440 38.99 -4.60 18.77
CA CYS A 440 38.66 -3.67 17.69
C CYS A 440 39.15 -2.26 18.03
N SER A 441 39.98 -1.71 17.13
CA SER A 441 40.36 -0.30 17.12
C SER A 441 39.51 0.43 16.09
N ALA A 442 38.91 1.56 16.46
CA ALA A 442 38.15 2.44 15.56
C ALA A 442 38.68 3.87 15.67
N GLN A 443 38.86 4.57 14.55
CA GLN A 443 39.33 5.95 14.53
C GLN A 443 38.78 6.73 13.33
N THR A 444 38.71 8.06 13.45
CA THR A 444 38.41 8.91 12.29
C THR A 444 39.45 8.70 11.19
N SER A 445 39.00 8.52 9.95
CA SER A 445 39.90 8.23 8.82
C SER A 445 40.80 9.43 8.51
N PRO A 446 42.13 9.26 8.52
CA PRO A 446 43.07 10.37 8.30
C PRO A 446 43.17 10.81 6.82
N HIS A 447 42.60 10.03 5.89
CA HIS A 447 42.78 10.21 4.45
C HIS A 447 41.58 10.86 3.73
N ILE A 448 40.48 11.12 4.43
CA ILE A 448 39.27 11.70 3.86
C ILE A 448 39.04 13.07 4.52
N GLN A 449 39.40 14.14 3.81
CA GLN A 449 39.11 15.51 4.27
C GLN A 449 37.60 15.73 4.33
N SER A 450 37.13 16.25 5.47
CA SER A 450 35.74 16.66 5.64
C SER A 450 35.34 17.66 4.56
N ASN A 451 34.19 17.43 3.92
CA ASN A 451 33.64 18.39 2.97
C ASN A 451 33.14 19.61 3.77
N PRO A 452 33.68 20.82 3.59
CA PRO A 452 33.28 21.99 4.36
C PRO A 452 31.82 22.42 4.14
N ARG A 453 31.12 21.86 3.14
CA ARG A 453 29.68 22.05 2.91
C ARG A 453 28.79 21.00 3.60
N GLN A 454 29.36 19.92 4.14
CA GLN A 454 28.68 18.84 4.86
C GLN A 454 29.55 18.39 6.05
N PRO A 455 29.59 19.17 7.15
CA PRO A 455 30.52 18.96 8.26
C PRO A 455 30.32 17.67 9.07
N ASN A 456 29.31 16.84 8.76
CA ASN A 456 28.96 15.62 9.51
C ASN A 456 29.27 14.30 8.77
N GLU A 457 29.87 14.32 7.58
CA GLU A 457 30.31 13.10 6.87
C GLU A 457 31.77 12.75 7.24
N TYR A 458 31.98 12.27 8.47
CA TYR A 458 33.25 11.67 8.86
C TYR A 458 33.30 10.20 8.44
N ALA A 459 34.39 9.80 7.80
CA ALA A 459 34.70 8.41 7.53
C ALA A 459 35.44 7.79 8.72
N ILE A 460 35.17 6.53 9.02
CA ILE A 460 35.76 5.81 10.16
C ILE A 460 36.48 4.56 9.65
N ASP A 461 37.67 4.33 10.19
CA ASP A 461 38.49 3.18 9.91
C ASP A 461 38.53 2.27 11.14
N LEU A 462 38.34 0.96 10.93
CA LEU A 462 38.43 -0.06 11.97
C LEU A 462 39.52 -1.08 11.64
N ASP A 463 40.35 -1.42 12.62
CA ASP A 463 41.28 -2.54 12.57
C ASP A 463 40.91 -3.55 13.67
N ILE A 464 40.83 -4.82 13.31
CA ILE A 464 40.34 -5.90 14.16
C ILE A 464 41.46 -6.92 14.34
N PHE A 465 41.69 -7.35 15.58
CA PHE A 465 42.78 -8.23 15.99
C PHE A 465 42.25 -9.40 16.81
N ASN A 466 42.97 -10.53 16.82
CA ASN A 466 42.74 -11.63 17.75
C ASN A 466 43.29 -11.27 19.16
N PRO A 467 43.09 -12.12 20.19
CA PRO A 467 43.62 -11.89 21.53
C PRO A 467 45.16 -11.78 21.59
N GLU A 468 45.87 -12.42 20.66
CA GLU A 468 47.33 -12.39 20.52
C GLU A 468 47.85 -11.09 19.88
N GLY A 469 46.97 -10.31 19.24
CA GLY A 469 47.29 -9.06 18.55
C GLY A 469 47.56 -9.19 17.05
N ASP A 470 47.35 -10.35 16.45
CA ASP A 470 47.44 -10.57 15.00
C ASP A 470 46.22 -9.96 14.29
N PRO A 471 46.39 -9.36 13.09
CA PRO A 471 45.28 -8.78 12.35
C PRO A 471 44.31 -9.85 11.85
N VAL A 472 43.03 -9.64 12.12
CA VAL A 472 41.92 -10.52 11.73
C VAL A 472 41.17 -9.91 10.55
N ALA A 473 40.79 -8.64 10.66
CA ALA A 473 40.04 -7.95 9.63
C ALA A 473 40.30 -6.44 9.67
N ARG A 474 39.94 -5.78 8.57
CA ARG A 474 40.04 -4.34 8.42
C ARG A 474 38.80 -3.80 7.73
N ILE A 475 38.30 -2.68 8.22
CA ILE A 475 37.24 -1.90 7.59
C ILE A 475 37.77 -0.48 7.37
N ARG A 476 37.57 0.06 6.18
CA ARG A 476 37.95 1.43 5.83
C ARG A 476 36.77 2.21 5.29
N GLY A 477 36.78 3.51 5.57
CA GLY A 477 35.82 4.44 5.01
C GLY A 477 34.38 4.18 5.43
N LEU A 478 34.14 3.65 6.63
CA LEU A 478 32.79 3.45 7.16
C LEU A 478 32.09 4.81 7.30
N ARG A 479 30.93 4.94 6.64
CA ARG A 479 30.05 6.11 6.77
C ARG A 479 28.72 5.69 7.37
N ARG A 480 28.17 6.60 8.16
CA ARG A 480 26.92 6.41 8.91
C ARG A 480 25.94 7.52 8.55
N GLN A 481 24.66 7.22 8.50
CA GLN A 481 23.60 8.18 8.23
C GLN A 481 22.48 8.03 9.26
N ALA A 482 21.81 9.12 9.61
CA ALA A 482 20.63 9.05 10.46
C ALA A 482 19.56 8.14 9.81
N TYR A 483 19.04 7.21 10.59
CA TYR A 483 17.92 6.34 10.22
C TYR A 483 16.69 7.21 10.00
N ILE A 484 16.24 7.27 8.76
CA ILE A 484 15.00 7.94 8.37
C ILE A 484 14.02 6.82 8.03
N GLN A 485 12.99 6.70 8.85
CA GLN A 485 11.99 5.65 8.72
C GLN A 485 11.27 5.73 7.36
N SER A 486 11.47 4.73 6.51
CA SER A 486 10.70 4.54 5.28
C SER A 486 9.22 4.35 5.60
N ARG A 487 8.33 5.08 4.88
CA ARG A 487 6.87 4.96 5.04
C ARG A 487 6.31 3.57 4.68
N ASN A 488 7.05 2.75 3.93
CA ASN A 488 6.59 1.41 3.55
C ASN A 488 6.69 0.38 4.69
N ASP A 489 7.41 0.70 5.77
CA ASP A 489 7.73 -0.26 6.81
C ASP A 489 6.88 -0.10 8.08
N GLN A 490 5.79 0.69 8.06
CA GLN A 490 4.93 0.92 9.23
C GLN A 490 4.40 -0.39 9.85
N ASN A 491 4.65 -0.54 11.15
CA ASN A 491 4.17 -1.64 11.98
C ASN A 491 2.63 -1.62 11.90
N PRO A 492 1.93 -2.74 11.63
CA PRO A 492 0.47 -2.73 11.47
C PRO A 492 -0.34 -2.34 12.71
N LYS A 493 0.30 -2.06 13.87
CA LYS A 493 -0.35 -2.13 15.19
C LYS A 493 -0.89 -0.84 15.82
N THR A 494 -0.81 0.34 15.20
CA THR A 494 -1.51 1.53 15.72
C THR A 494 -2.11 2.41 14.64
N HIS A 495 -2.92 1.82 13.76
CA HIS A 495 -3.86 2.61 12.97
C HIS A 495 -5.09 2.92 13.83
N HIS A 496 -5.05 4.04 14.56
CA HIS A 496 -6.20 4.55 15.31
C HIS A 496 -7.24 5.23 14.40
N TYR A 497 -6.87 5.54 13.15
CA TYR A 497 -7.71 6.25 12.20
C TYR A 497 -7.98 5.39 10.97
N TYR A 498 -9.20 5.48 10.47
CA TYR A 498 -9.64 4.80 9.26
C TYR A 498 -10.40 5.77 8.38
N GLN A 499 -10.31 5.57 7.07
CA GLN A 499 -11.13 6.29 6.10
C GLN A 499 -11.75 5.30 5.11
N ILE A 500 -12.91 5.65 4.57
CA ILE A 500 -13.51 4.90 3.46
C ILE A 500 -12.77 5.30 2.18
N GLN A 501 -12.16 4.32 1.52
CA GLN A 501 -11.62 4.47 0.17
C GLN A 501 -12.56 3.78 -0.82
N TRP A 502 -13.01 4.53 -1.84
CA TRP A 502 -13.78 3.97 -2.94
C TRP A 502 -12.85 3.33 -3.96
N ARG A 503 -13.10 2.07 -4.30
CA ARG A 503 -12.35 1.36 -5.34
C ARG A 503 -13.26 1.05 -6.51
N SER A 504 -12.83 1.45 -7.71
CA SER A 504 -13.51 1.05 -8.93
C SER A 504 -13.32 -0.45 -9.16
N GLN A 505 -14.41 -1.14 -9.52
CA GLN A 505 -14.35 -2.53 -9.95
C GLN A 505 -15.07 -2.66 -11.29
N GLU A 506 -14.38 -3.19 -12.29
CA GLU A 506 -15.04 -3.48 -13.57
C GLU A 506 -16.03 -4.63 -13.38
N PHE A 507 -17.28 -4.40 -13.82
CA PHE A 507 -18.30 -5.43 -13.84
C PHE A 507 -18.00 -6.40 -15.00
N ASN A 508 -18.08 -7.71 -14.75
CA ASN A 508 -17.65 -8.72 -15.70
C ASN A 508 -18.47 -8.66 -17.02
N LYS A 509 -17.79 -8.27 -18.12
CA LYS A 509 -18.39 -8.08 -19.45
C LYS A 509 -19.01 -9.35 -20.05
N GLN A 510 -18.58 -10.55 -19.64
CA GLN A 510 -19.19 -11.80 -20.10
C GLN A 510 -20.64 -11.97 -19.61
N ILE A 511 -21.02 -11.26 -18.55
CA ILE A 511 -22.34 -11.37 -17.95
C ILE A 511 -23.34 -10.35 -18.54
N GLU A 512 -22.85 -9.20 -19.05
CA GLU A 512 -23.70 -8.17 -19.68
C GLU A 512 -24.54 -8.70 -20.86
N SER A 513 -24.03 -9.66 -21.64
CA SER A 513 -24.76 -10.26 -22.78
C SER A 513 -25.83 -11.28 -22.36
N GLN A 514 -25.75 -11.87 -21.16
CA GLN A 514 -26.73 -12.85 -20.67
C GLN A 514 -27.96 -12.18 -20.02
N TYR A 515 -27.84 -10.93 -19.56
CA TYR A 515 -28.86 -10.27 -18.74
C TYR A 515 -30.00 -9.61 -19.52
N ILE A 516 -29.83 -9.35 -20.82
CA ILE A 516 -30.85 -8.68 -21.66
C ILE A 516 -32.14 -9.52 -21.76
N HIS A 517 -32.07 -10.84 -21.51
CA HIS A 517 -33.22 -11.76 -21.63
C HIS A 517 -33.55 -12.55 -20.36
N THR A 518 -32.84 -12.33 -19.25
CA THR A 518 -33.06 -13.10 -18.00
C THR A 518 -34.09 -12.39 -17.13
N LYS A 519 -35.23 -13.05 -16.85
CA LYS A 519 -36.21 -12.55 -15.87
C LYS A 519 -35.78 -12.89 -14.45
N LEU A 520 -35.94 -11.92 -13.54
CA LEU A 520 -35.82 -12.16 -12.10
C LEU A 520 -36.98 -13.05 -11.65
N THR A 521 -36.63 -14.20 -11.08
CA THR A 521 -37.59 -15.14 -10.48
C THR A 521 -37.92 -14.73 -9.04
N GLY A 522 -39.06 -15.20 -8.55
CA GLY A 522 -39.57 -14.83 -7.22
C GLY A 522 -40.45 -13.58 -7.22
N PHE A 523 -41.01 -13.29 -6.05
CA PHE A 523 -41.93 -12.20 -5.82
C PHE A 523 -41.21 -10.98 -5.22
N THR A 524 -41.38 -9.82 -5.85
CA THR A 524 -40.72 -8.56 -5.48
C THR A 524 -41.73 -7.51 -5.03
N ILE A 525 -41.44 -6.79 -3.94
CA ILE A 525 -42.20 -5.60 -3.53
C ILE A 525 -41.30 -4.37 -3.69
N LEU A 526 -41.79 -3.33 -4.37
CA LEU A 526 -41.09 -2.08 -4.60
C LEU A 526 -41.76 -0.95 -3.80
N PHE A 527 -41.08 -0.42 -2.79
CA PHE A 527 -41.53 0.73 -2.01
C PHE A 527 -40.94 2.03 -2.58
N LEU A 528 -41.82 3.02 -2.84
CA LEU A 528 -41.47 4.34 -3.35
C LEU A 528 -42.21 5.44 -2.55
N PRO A 529 -41.63 6.64 -2.38
CA PRO A 529 -42.31 7.76 -1.72
C PRO A 529 -43.38 8.41 -2.61
N SER A 530 -43.26 8.26 -3.93
CA SER A 530 -44.29 8.70 -4.89
C SER A 530 -44.06 8.01 -6.23
N ASP A 531 -45.10 8.01 -7.07
CA ASP A 531 -45.01 7.57 -8.47
C ASP A 531 -44.90 8.76 -9.43
N GLN A 532 -44.52 9.95 -8.94
CA GLN A 532 -44.45 11.17 -9.76
C GLN A 532 -43.03 11.44 -10.29
N CYS A 533 -42.01 11.07 -9.51
CA CYS A 533 -40.60 11.34 -9.82
C CYS A 533 -40.07 10.58 -11.04
N LEU A 534 -39.33 11.27 -11.91
CA LEU A 534 -38.82 10.71 -13.18
C LEU A 534 -37.81 9.56 -12.94
N LEU A 535 -36.91 9.70 -11.98
CA LEU A 535 -35.93 8.67 -11.63
C LEU A 535 -36.61 7.41 -11.07
N LEU A 536 -37.63 7.60 -10.23
CA LEU A 536 -38.40 6.49 -9.65
C LEU A 536 -39.27 5.80 -10.69
N LYS A 537 -39.87 6.55 -11.63
CA LYS A 537 -40.58 5.98 -12.79
C LYS A 537 -39.66 5.13 -13.65
N ALA A 538 -38.44 5.60 -13.92
CA ALA A 538 -37.45 4.84 -14.67
C ALA A 538 -37.05 3.55 -13.94
N LEU A 539 -36.81 3.63 -12.63
CA LEU A 539 -36.52 2.48 -11.78
C LEU A 539 -37.66 1.45 -11.81
N ARG A 540 -38.90 1.91 -11.59
CA ARG A 540 -40.11 1.08 -11.63
C ARG A 540 -40.29 0.39 -12.98
N GLY A 541 -40.23 1.13 -14.09
CA GLY A 541 -40.42 0.57 -15.42
C GLY A 541 -39.38 -0.51 -15.78
N ILE A 542 -38.13 -0.32 -15.35
CA ILE A 542 -37.07 -1.33 -15.51
C ILE A 542 -37.39 -2.59 -14.70
N LEU A 543 -37.78 -2.44 -13.44
CA LEU A 543 -38.11 -3.57 -12.56
C LEU A 543 -39.39 -4.30 -12.99
N GLU A 544 -40.43 -3.60 -13.43
CA GLU A 544 -41.65 -4.20 -13.99
C GLU A 544 -41.38 -5.03 -15.24
N SER A 545 -40.42 -4.61 -16.08
CA SER A 545 -40.02 -5.38 -17.26
C SER A 545 -39.20 -6.64 -16.92
N ALA A 546 -38.43 -6.60 -15.84
CA ALA A 546 -37.45 -7.63 -15.49
C ALA A 546 -37.98 -8.66 -14.48
N CYS A 547 -38.87 -8.27 -13.58
CA CYS A 547 -39.42 -9.15 -12.55
C CYS A 547 -40.60 -9.98 -13.06
N SER A 548 -40.65 -11.26 -12.69
CA SER A 548 -41.77 -12.14 -13.04
C SER A 548 -43.06 -11.74 -12.31
N HIS A 549 -42.94 -11.31 -11.05
CA HIS A 549 -44.04 -10.79 -10.22
C HIS A 549 -43.54 -9.61 -9.39
N ILE A 550 -44.21 -8.47 -9.50
CA ILE A 550 -43.88 -7.25 -8.76
C ILE A 550 -45.16 -6.54 -8.30
N ILE A 551 -45.13 -6.00 -7.09
CA ILE A 551 -46.12 -5.05 -6.57
C ILE A 551 -45.39 -3.77 -6.19
N CYS A 552 -45.98 -2.63 -6.53
CA CYS A 552 -45.51 -1.31 -6.11
C CYS A 552 -46.31 -0.83 -4.91
N VAL A 553 -45.63 -0.26 -3.92
CA VAL A 553 -46.21 0.33 -2.73
C VAL A 553 -45.76 1.78 -2.67
N ILE A 554 -46.72 2.69 -2.62
CA ILE A 554 -46.46 4.13 -2.48
C ILE A 554 -46.94 4.65 -1.13
N THR A 555 -46.37 5.76 -0.68
CA THR A 555 -46.81 6.41 0.57
C THR A 555 -48.08 7.24 0.34
N GLY A 556 -48.95 7.25 1.35
CA GLY A 556 -50.15 8.06 1.41
C GLY A 556 -50.62 8.25 2.85
N SER A 557 -51.85 8.76 3.04
CA SER A 557 -52.41 9.01 4.38
C SER A 557 -53.09 7.78 5.00
N THR A 558 -53.49 6.81 4.17
CA THR A 558 -54.27 5.62 4.56
C THR A 558 -53.92 4.44 3.68
N PHE A 559 -54.15 3.22 4.19
CA PHE A 559 -54.11 1.99 3.41
C PHE A 559 -55.19 1.98 2.31
N GLU A 560 -54.78 1.86 1.05
CA GLU A 560 -55.69 1.72 -0.10
C GLU A 560 -55.07 0.85 -1.20
N ARG A 561 -55.86 -0.04 -1.81
CA ARG A 561 -55.46 -0.78 -3.02
C ARG A 561 -55.86 0.01 -4.26
N LEU A 562 -54.91 0.72 -4.86
CA LEU A 562 -55.16 1.57 -6.04
C LEU A 562 -55.35 0.77 -7.33
N SER A 563 -54.68 -0.39 -7.45
CA SER A 563 -54.87 -1.32 -8.57
C SER A 563 -54.51 -2.75 -8.17
N SER A 564 -54.55 -3.70 -9.11
CA SER A 564 -54.10 -5.07 -8.86
C SER A 564 -52.63 -5.17 -8.46
N TYR A 565 -51.80 -4.20 -8.82
CA TYR A 565 -50.33 -4.22 -8.62
C TYR A 565 -49.79 -2.99 -7.88
N ILE A 566 -50.65 -2.05 -7.44
CA ILE A 566 -50.25 -0.83 -6.73
C ILE A 566 -51.06 -0.68 -5.44
N TYR A 567 -50.35 -0.51 -4.33
CA TYR A 567 -50.91 -0.27 -3.01
C TYR A 567 -50.40 1.07 -2.49
N GLN A 568 -51.22 1.70 -1.66
CA GLN A 568 -50.88 2.88 -0.90
C GLN A 568 -50.93 2.53 0.59
N ILE A 569 -49.97 3.02 1.37
CA ILE A 569 -49.91 2.83 2.83
C ILE A 569 -49.56 4.13 3.55
N ASN A 570 -49.95 4.25 4.82
CA ASN A 570 -49.36 5.23 5.71
C ASN A 570 -48.00 4.70 6.23
N PRO A 571 -46.87 5.37 5.90
CA PRO A 571 -45.54 4.86 6.23
C PRO A 571 -45.21 4.84 7.73
N LEU A 572 -45.97 5.55 8.56
CA LEU A 572 -45.74 5.60 10.01
C LEU A 572 -46.63 4.61 10.79
N GLU A 573 -47.60 3.97 10.14
CA GLU A 573 -48.55 3.07 10.77
C GLU A 573 -48.16 1.61 10.57
N LEU A 574 -47.80 0.92 11.65
CA LEU A 574 -47.39 -0.49 11.60
C LEU A 574 -48.50 -1.40 11.05
N THR A 575 -49.75 -1.11 11.38
CA THR A 575 -50.92 -1.89 10.95
C THR A 575 -51.08 -1.90 9.44
N ASP A 576 -50.74 -0.82 8.74
CA ASP A 576 -50.84 -0.75 7.27
C ASP A 576 -49.86 -1.73 6.60
N TYR A 577 -48.65 -1.89 7.15
CA TYR A 577 -47.68 -2.89 6.65
C TYR A 577 -48.14 -4.32 6.96
N GLU A 578 -48.71 -4.56 8.14
CA GLU A 578 -49.27 -5.87 8.50
C GLU A 578 -50.43 -6.26 7.57
N TYR A 579 -51.34 -5.32 7.30
CA TYR A 579 -52.42 -5.52 6.34
C TYR A 579 -51.90 -5.78 4.94
N LEU A 580 -50.93 -5.00 4.47
CA LEU A 580 -50.27 -5.19 3.18
C LEU A 580 -49.72 -6.61 3.04
N PHE A 581 -48.93 -7.08 4.02
CA PHE A 581 -48.36 -8.42 3.96
C PHE A 581 -49.43 -9.52 4.06
N SER A 582 -50.48 -9.31 4.85
CA SER A 582 -51.60 -10.26 4.94
C SER A 582 -52.36 -10.39 3.62
N GLU A 583 -52.59 -9.29 2.90
CA GLU A 583 -53.25 -9.27 1.60
C GLU A 583 -52.37 -9.93 0.53
N ILE A 584 -51.11 -9.54 0.45
CA ILE A 584 -50.17 -10.06 -0.55
C ILE A 584 -49.95 -11.57 -0.38
N ARG A 585 -49.87 -12.07 0.86
CA ARG A 585 -49.66 -13.50 1.14
C ARG A 585 -50.80 -14.41 0.67
N LYS A 586 -52.00 -13.87 0.45
CA LYS A 586 -53.13 -14.64 -0.10
C LYS A 586 -52.83 -15.13 -1.51
N ASP A 587 -52.23 -14.26 -2.33
CA ASP A 587 -51.92 -14.54 -3.73
C ASP A 587 -50.46 -15.01 -3.92
N TYR A 588 -49.55 -14.59 -3.02
CA TYR A 588 -48.12 -14.83 -3.10
C TYR A 588 -47.53 -15.23 -1.73
N PRO A 589 -47.52 -16.53 -1.40
CA PRO A 589 -47.16 -17.00 -0.05
C PRO A 589 -45.69 -16.78 0.35
N LYS A 590 -44.79 -16.53 -0.61
CA LYS A 590 -43.35 -16.31 -0.35
C LYS A 590 -42.85 -15.02 -1.01
N ILE A 591 -42.53 -14.03 -0.19
CA ILE A 591 -41.84 -12.81 -0.61
C ILE A 591 -40.35 -13.12 -0.70
N THR A 592 -39.73 -12.87 -1.85
CA THR A 592 -38.30 -13.14 -2.04
C THR A 592 -37.45 -11.88 -1.98
N ARG A 593 -38.02 -10.72 -2.33
CA ARG A 593 -37.27 -9.48 -2.48
C ARG A 593 -38.09 -8.27 -2.10
N ILE A 594 -37.46 -7.31 -1.44
CA ILE A 594 -37.99 -5.98 -1.22
C ILE A 594 -36.97 -4.97 -1.74
N ILE A 595 -37.42 -4.04 -2.58
CA ILE A 595 -36.63 -2.90 -3.04
C ILE A 595 -37.25 -1.65 -2.43
N TYR A 596 -36.45 -0.86 -1.74
CA TYR A 596 -36.90 0.32 -1.02
C TYR A 596 -36.10 1.54 -1.48
N SER A 597 -36.78 2.58 -1.95
CA SER A 597 -36.18 3.88 -2.22
C SER A 597 -37.01 4.97 -1.57
N SER A 598 -36.37 6.06 -1.14
CA SER A 598 -37.04 7.24 -0.55
C SER A 598 -36.70 8.54 -1.29
N ASP A 599 -36.04 8.45 -2.45
CA ASP A 599 -35.60 9.64 -3.19
C ASP A 599 -36.78 10.39 -3.79
N THR A 600 -36.68 11.72 -3.85
CA THR A 600 -37.69 12.61 -4.44
C THR A 600 -37.11 13.34 -5.66
N ASP A 601 -37.94 14.13 -6.36
CA ASP A 601 -37.53 14.75 -7.62
C ASP A 601 -36.26 15.59 -7.51
N TYR A 602 -35.43 15.46 -8.55
CA TYR A 602 -34.19 16.18 -8.69
C TYR A 602 -34.48 17.62 -9.16
N GLY A 603 -34.13 18.61 -8.34
CA GLY A 603 -33.97 20.00 -8.79
C GLY A 603 -34.84 21.09 -8.17
N GLU A 604 -35.62 20.86 -7.11
CA GLU A 604 -36.55 21.92 -6.62
C GLU A 604 -36.53 22.29 -5.14
N THR A 605 -35.61 21.80 -4.30
CA THR A 605 -35.55 22.33 -2.92
C THR A 605 -34.12 22.67 -2.54
N GLU A 606 -33.88 23.96 -2.25
CA GLU A 606 -32.89 24.35 -1.24
C GLU A 606 -33.00 23.36 -0.08
N ILE A 607 -31.86 22.85 0.41
CA ILE A 607 -31.83 22.02 1.61
C ILE A 607 -32.46 22.86 2.73
N SER A 608 -33.70 22.55 3.08
CA SER A 608 -34.48 23.24 4.10
C SER A 608 -34.63 22.33 5.31
N GLU A 609 -34.84 22.93 6.48
CA GLU A 609 -35.17 22.19 7.70
C GLU A 609 -36.40 21.29 7.49
N LYS A 610 -37.41 21.81 6.78
CA LYS A 610 -38.63 21.09 6.45
C LYS A 610 -38.36 19.85 5.58
N SER A 611 -37.59 19.99 4.50
CA SER A 611 -37.26 18.87 3.61
C SER A 611 -36.40 17.80 4.29
N LEU A 612 -35.50 18.19 5.20
CA LEU A 612 -34.69 17.24 5.98
C LEU A 612 -35.53 16.48 7.02
N LYS A 613 -36.48 17.18 7.66
CA LYS A 613 -37.40 16.58 8.62
C LYS A 613 -38.36 15.60 7.93
N GLU A 614 -38.95 16.01 6.81
CA GLU A 614 -39.80 15.15 5.98
C GLU A 614 -39.01 13.93 5.49
N SER A 615 -37.76 14.09 5.03
CA SER A 615 -36.92 12.95 4.66
C SER A 615 -36.68 11.99 5.84
N THR A 616 -36.42 12.51 7.05
CA THR A 616 -36.18 11.66 8.22
C THR A 616 -37.45 10.89 8.63
N GLU A 617 -38.60 11.56 8.65
CA GLU A 617 -39.89 10.95 9.01
C GLU A 617 -40.35 9.95 7.93
N TYR A 618 -40.31 10.32 6.65
CA TYR A 618 -40.85 9.50 5.57
C TYR A 618 -39.86 8.48 4.99
N ALA A 619 -38.55 8.65 5.12
CA ALA A 619 -37.56 7.68 4.68
C ALA A 619 -37.15 6.70 5.78
N CYS A 620 -36.68 7.21 6.93
CA CYS A 620 -36.08 6.37 7.97
C CYS A 620 -37.13 5.72 8.88
N LEU A 621 -38.14 6.47 9.35
CA LEU A 621 -39.17 5.87 10.21
C LEU A 621 -40.04 4.90 9.42
N SER A 622 -40.35 5.20 8.16
CA SER A 622 -41.00 4.28 7.22
C SER A 622 -40.26 2.95 7.08
N LEU A 623 -38.94 3.00 6.79
CA LEU A 623 -38.12 1.79 6.73
C LEU A 623 -38.08 1.07 8.08
N LEU A 624 -38.00 1.79 9.21
CA LEU A 624 -38.06 1.18 10.53
C LEU A 624 -39.39 0.45 10.78
N THR A 625 -40.52 1.05 10.40
CA THR A 625 -41.85 0.43 10.51
C THR A 625 -41.95 -0.82 9.64
N LEU A 626 -41.44 -0.76 8.40
CA LEU A 626 -41.33 -1.91 7.50
C LEU A 626 -40.51 -3.05 8.14
N ILE A 627 -39.34 -2.76 8.70
CA ILE A 627 -38.48 -3.76 9.34
C ILE A 627 -39.18 -4.39 10.56
N LYS A 628 -39.88 -3.58 11.38
CA LYS A 628 -40.70 -4.10 12.49
C LYS A 628 -41.79 -5.05 12.01
N ALA A 629 -42.51 -4.68 10.94
CA ALA A 629 -43.54 -5.53 10.37
C ALA A 629 -42.97 -6.85 9.82
N LEU A 630 -41.81 -6.81 9.16
CA LEU A 630 -41.12 -8.01 8.66
C LEU A 630 -40.67 -8.93 9.79
N ALA A 631 -40.08 -8.37 10.86
CA ALA A 631 -39.63 -9.11 12.03
C ALA A 631 -40.80 -9.81 12.77
N SER A 632 -41.93 -9.13 12.96
CA SER A 632 -43.14 -9.70 13.56
C SER A 632 -43.77 -10.83 12.74
N ASN A 633 -43.49 -10.89 11.43
CA ASN A 633 -44.11 -11.81 10.48
C ASN A 633 -43.25 -13.03 10.10
N GLN A 634 -42.14 -13.29 10.83
CA GLN A 634 -41.23 -14.43 10.65
C GLN A 634 -40.80 -14.65 9.18
N VAL A 635 -40.48 -13.56 8.48
CA VAL A 635 -39.99 -13.66 7.09
C VAL A 635 -38.55 -14.16 7.10
N HIS A 636 -38.35 -15.39 6.60
CA HIS A 636 -37.02 -16.01 6.50
C HIS A 636 -36.49 -15.94 5.06
N ALA A 637 -35.21 -15.59 4.91
CA ALA A 637 -34.48 -15.53 3.63
C ALA A 637 -35.08 -14.53 2.62
N LEU A 638 -34.96 -13.24 2.94
CA LEU A 638 -35.38 -12.10 2.13
C LEU A 638 -34.15 -11.41 1.52
N ASP A 639 -34.25 -10.88 0.30
CA ASP A 639 -33.25 -9.96 -0.29
C ASP A 639 -33.79 -8.53 -0.19
N LEU A 640 -33.33 -7.78 0.83
CA LEU A 640 -33.68 -6.37 1.01
C LEU A 640 -32.66 -5.46 0.31
N CYS A 641 -33.11 -4.65 -0.64
CA CYS A 641 -32.27 -3.71 -1.37
C CYS A 641 -32.70 -2.27 -1.12
N LEU A 642 -31.85 -1.47 -0.49
CA LEU A 642 -32.02 -0.04 -0.30
C LEU A 642 -31.39 0.70 -1.48
N VAL A 643 -32.20 1.45 -2.22
CA VAL A 643 -31.77 2.18 -3.41
C VAL A 643 -31.80 3.67 -3.10
N THR A 644 -30.67 4.31 -3.34
CA THR A 644 -30.47 5.75 -3.18
C THR A 644 -29.94 6.36 -4.48
N TRP A 645 -30.05 7.68 -4.65
CA TRP A 645 -29.50 8.38 -5.80
C TRP A 645 -28.61 9.53 -5.35
N GLY A 646 -27.30 9.47 -5.64
CA GLY A 646 -26.37 10.57 -5.35
C GLY A 646 -26.06 10.80 -3.87
N SER A 647 -26.35 9.84 -2.99
CA SER A 647 -26.25 9.99 -1.53
C SER A 647 -24.84 9.84 -0.99
N GLN A 648 -23.94 9.17 -1.73
CA GLN A 648 -22.54 8.95 -1.36
C GLN A 648 -21.57 9.78 -2.20
N SER A 649 -20.55 10.36 -1.55
CA SER A 649 -19.48 11.08 -2.24
C SER A 649 -18.42 10.10 -2.74
N ILE A 650 -18.14 10.15 -4.05
CA ILE A 650 -16.86 9.70 -4.63
C ILE A 650 -15.92 10.90 -4.74
N GLU A 651 -14.61 10.70 -4.94
CA GLU A 651 -13.55 11.75 -4.90
C GLU A 651 -13.72 12.95 -5.85
N ASP A 652 -14.78 13.01 -6.67
CA ASP A 652 -15.09 14.12 -7.56
C ASP A 652 -16.07 15.13 -6.89
N HIS A 653 -15.52 16.13 -6.20
CA HIS A 653 -16.27 17.17 -5.49
C HIS A 653 -17.02 18.17 -6.41
N ARG A 654 -17.10 17.92 -7.71
CA ARG A 654 -17.67 18.89 -8.67
C ARG A 654 -19.19 18.86 -8.77
N ARG A 655 -19.87 17.84 -8.26
CA ARG A 655 -21.34 17.70 -8.32
C ARG A 655 -21.95 17.64 -6.91
N PRO A 656 -23.09 18.32 -6.64
CA PRO A 656 -23.74 18.29 -5.33
C PRO A 656 -24.29 16.90 -4.98
N LEU A 657 -24.27 16.57 -3.68
CA LEU A 657 -24.77 15.30 -3.13
C LEU A 657 -26.24 15.41 -2.71
N HIS A 658 -26.96 14.29 -2.79
CA HIS A 658 -28.34 14.16 -2.32
C HIS A 658 -28.34 13.68 -0.87
N ILE A 659 -28.12 14.61 0.05
CA ILE A 659 -27.94 14.27 1.48
C ILE A 659 -29.20 13.73 2.17
N ASN A 660 -30.39 13.99 1.59
CA ASN A 660 -31.68 13.60 2.18
C ASN A 660 -31.79 12.08 2.38
N SER A 661 -31.23 11.29 1.45
CA SER A 661 -31.28 9.82 1.47
C SER A 661 -30.06 9.18 2.15
N SER A 662 -29.03 9.97 2.53
CA SER A 662 -27.83 9.45 3.19
C SER A 662 -28.09 8.72 4.52
N PRO A 663 -29.08 9.09 5.36
CA PRO A 663 -29.40 8.34 6.58
C PRO A 663 -29.81 6.88 6.33
N LEU A 664 -30.38 6.54 5.17
CA LEU A 664 -30.73 5.15 4.83
C LEU A 664 -29.51 4.23 4.78
N TRP A 665 -28.35 4.76 4.41
CA TRP A 665 -27.11 4.00 4.41
C TRP A 665 -26.69 3.58 5.82
N ALA A 666 -26.82 4.49 6.79
CA ALA A 666 -26.54 4.16 8.18
C ALA A 666 -27.53 3.11 8.72
N LEU A 667 -28.83 3.27 8.43
CA LEU A 667 -29.85 2.31 8.86
C LEU A 667 -29.66 0.93 8.21
N GLY A 668 -29.28 0.87 6.94
CA GLY A 668 -28.97 -0.40 6.26
C GLY A 668 -27.82 -1.17 6.91
N ARG A 669 -26.79 -0.47 7.43
CA ARG A 669 -25.70 -1.09 8.19
C ARG A 669 -26.19 -1.70 9.51
N VAL A 670 -27.12 -1.03 10.18
CA VAL A 670 -27.75 -1.53 11.42
C VAL A 670 -28.62 -2.74 11.13
N ILE A 671 -29.50 -2.66 10.13
CA ILE A 671 -30.37 -3.77 9.71
C ILE A 671 -29.53 -5.01 9.38
N ARG A 672 -28.41 -4.85 8.67
CA ARG A 672 -27.52 -5.96 8.35
C ARG A 672 -26.86 -6.59 9.58
N SER A 673 -26.58 -5.81 10.62
CA SER A 673 -26.01 -6.32 11.87
C SER A 673 -27.05 -6.98 12.77
N GLU A 674 -28.29 -6.48 12.80
CA GLU A 674 -29.35 -6.99 13.68
C GLU A 674 -30.20 -8.10 13.02
N HIS A 675 -30.39 -8.02 11.71
CA HIS A 675 -31.22 -8.91 10.89
C HIS A 675 -30.47 -9.43 9.65
N PRO A 676 -29.41 -10.25 9.83
CA PRO A 676 -28.64 -10.80 8.71
C PRO A 676 -29.49 -11.66 7.76
N GLU A 677 -30.62 -12.20 8.21
CA GLU A 677 -31.59 -12.97 7.41
C GLU A 677 -32.27 -12.17 6.29
N PHE A 678 -32.21 -10.83 6.33
CA PHE A 678 -32.77 -9.95 5.29
C PHE A 678 -31.78 -9.62 4.17
N ASN A 679 -30.54 -10.10 4.23
CA ASN A 679 -29.51 -9.88 3.20
C ASN A 679 -29.49 -8.43 2.69
N CYS A 680 -29.50 -7.46 3.61
CA CYS A 680 -29.69 -6.05 3.28
C CYS A 680 -28.51 -5.53 2.45
N ARG A 681 -28.78 -4.96 1.26
CA ARG A 681 -27.80 -4.32 0.37
C ARG A 681 -28.15 -2.85 0.14
N GLN A 682 -27.14 -1.99 0.02
CA GLN A 682 -27.31 -0.58 -0.35
C GLN A 682 -26.71 -0.32 -1.73
N ILE A 683 -27.50 0.26 -2.62
CA ILE A 683 -27.10 0.63 -3.98
C ILE A 683 -27.38 2.12 -4.17
N ASP A 684 -26.35 2.88 -4.49
CA ASP A 684 -26.47 4.32 -4.75
C ASP A 684 -26.19 4.60 -6.23
N LEU A 685 -27.21 5.03 -6.95
CA LEU A 685 -27.21 5.24 -8.39
C LEU A 685 -26.78 6.66 -8.75
N ASP A 686 -26.37 6.86 -10.01
CA ASP A 686 -25.97 8.18 -10.50
C ASP A 686 -27.20 9.05 -10.77
N PRO A 687 -27.44 10.14 -10.01
CA PRO A 687 -28.61 11.00 -10.19
C PRO A 687 -28.54 11.81 -11.50
N TRP A 688 -27.37 11.90 -12.12
CA TRP A 688 -27.14 12.68 -13.34
C TRP A 688 -27.25 11.85 -14.61
N ASP A 689 -27.45 10.55 -14.49
CA ASP A 689 -27.64 9.64 -15.63
C ASP A 689 -28.81 8.70 -15.36
N ILE A 690 -29.96 9.00 -15.96
CA ILE A 690 -31.17 8.15 -15.86
C ILE A 690 -30.93 6.70 -16.31
N ARG A 691 -29.95 6.45 -17.18
CA ARG A 691 -29.59 5.09 -17.60
C ARG A 691 -28.97 4.30 -16.44
N SER A 692 -28.49 4.96 -15.40
CA SER A 692 -28.00 4.33 -14.18
C SER A 692 -29.08 3.49 -13.48
N ALA A 693 -30.37 3.77 -13.71
CA ALA A 693 -31.45 2.90 -13.23
C ALA A 693 -31.27 1.44 -13.68
N ARG A 694 -30.69 1.19 -14.86
CA ARG A 694 -30.46 -0.19 -15.37
C ARG A 694 -29.40 -0.94 -14.56
N ASN A 695 -28.50 -0.23 -13.88
CA ASN A 695 -27.45 -0.87 -13.10
C ASN A 695 -28.00 -1.62 -11.89
N ILE A 696 -29.23 -1.31 -11.44
CA ILE A 696 -29.87 -2.12 -10.40
C ILE A 696 -30.04 -3.58 -10.82
N LEU A 697 -30.36 -3.87 -12.09
CA LEU A 697 -30.53 -5.24 -12.57
C LEU A 697 -29.20 -6.00 -12.55
N LYS A 698 -28.09 -5.32 -12.85
CA LYS A 698 -26.75 -5.91 -12.78
C LYS A 698 -26.45 -6.39 -11.37
N GLU A 699 -26.78 -5.59 -10.36
CA GLU A 699 -26.56 -5.94 -8.96
C GLU A 699 -27.55 -7.00 -8.45
N LEU A 700 -28.83 -6.92 -8.84
CA LEU A 700 -29.84 -7.90 -8.42
C LEU A 700 -29.62 -9.30 -9.02
N LEU A 701 -28.99 -9.38 -10.19
CA LEU A 701 -28.66 -10.63 -10.88
C LEU A 701 -27.21 -11.08 -10.62
N SER A 702 -26.42 -10.31 -9.87
CA SER A 702 -25.06 -10.69 -9.50
C SER A 702 -25.08 -11.75 -8.39
N ASN A 703 -24.12 -12.67 -8.44
CA ASN A 703 -23.83 -13.62 -7.36
C ASN A 703 -22.74 -13.09 -6.40
N ASP A 704 -22.30 -11.84 -6.58
CA ASP A 704 -21.33 -11.23 -5.66
C ASP A 704 -21.98 -10.91 -4.30
N ARG A 705 -21.14 -10.84 -3.27
CA ARG A 705 -21.56 -10.58 -1.88
C ARG A 705 -21.27 -9.15 -1.46
N GLU A 706 -21.20 -8.22 -2.41
CA GLU A 706 -20.98 -6.81 -2.08
C GLU A 706 -22.26 -6.20 -1.51
N GLU A 707 -22.08 -5.53 -0.37
CA GLU A 707 -23.17 -5.04 0.47
C GLU A 707 -23.48 -3.57 0.25
N GLU A 708 -22.48 -2.80 -0.17
CA GLU A 708 -22.54 -1.36 -0.39
C GLU A 708 -21.92 -1.03 -1.74
N ILE A 709 -22.73 -0.49 -2.64
CA ILE A 709 -22.35 -0.30 -4.05
C ILE A 709 -22.74 1.12 -4.48
N VAL A 710 -21.81 1.80 -5.15
CA VAL A 710 -22.04 3.12 -5.75
C VAL A 710 -21.82 3.03 -7.26
N TRP A 711 -22.77 3.55 -8.04
CA TRP A 711 -22.63 3.72 -9.48
C TRP A 711 -22.46 5.20 -9.82
N ARG A 712 -21.39 5.53 -10.55
CA ARG A 712 -21.08 6.89 -11.02
C ARG A 712 -20.46 6.84 -12.40
N ASN A 713 -20.99 7.63 -13.34
CA ASN A 713 -20.56 7.64 -14.75
C ASN A 713 -20.44 6.21 -15.33
N GLN A 714 -21.44 5.36 -15.06
CA GLN A 714 -21.45 3.93 -15.47
C GLN A 714 -20.27 3.09 -14.94
N THR A 715 -19.58 3.55 -13.90
CA THR A 715 -18.55 2.80 -13.19
C THR A 715 -19.06 2.36 -11.83
N ARG A 716 -18.78 1.10 -11.47
CA ARG A 716 -19.12 0.51 -10.16
C ARG A 716 -18.00 0.77 -9.16
N TRP A 717 -18.36 1.27 -7.98
CA TRP A 717 -17.47 1.64 -6.90
C TRP A 717 -17.87 0.94 -5.61
N LEU A 718 -16.87 0.46 -4.88
CA LEU A 718 -17.05 -0.25 -3.63
C LEU A 718 -16.30 0.44 -2.49
N PRO A 719 -16.91 0.60 -1.30
CA PRO A 719 -16.24 1.17 -0.16
C PRO A 719 -15.31 0.13 0.47
N ARG A 720 -14.10 0.55 0.83
CA ARG A 720 -13.16 -0.22 1.64
C ARG A 720 -12.67 0.64 2.79
N LEU A 721 -12.88 0.18 4.01
CA LEU A 721 -12.32 0.83 5.18
C LEU A 721 -10.83 0.55 5.22
N ILE A 722 -10.02 1.60 5.02
CA ILE A 722 -8.56 1.49 5.04
C ILE A 722 -7.99 2.24 6.24
N PRO A 723 -6.94 1.69 6.88
CA PRO A 723 -6.23 2.39 7.93
C PRO A 723 -5.49 3.62 7.38
N VAL A 724 -5.43 4.69 8.17
CA VAL A 724 -4.74 5.94 7.84
C VAL A 724 -3.78 6.32 8.96
N ASN A 725 -2.56 6.70 8.60
CA ASN A 725 -1.59 7.26 9.54
C ASN A 725 -1.66 8.79 9.55
N LEU A 726 -2.29 9.36 10.59
CA LEU A 726 -2.38 10.81 10.77
C LEU A 726 -1.06 11.45 11.22
N GLU A 727 -0.15 10.77 11.94
CA GLU A 727 1.16 11.32 12.32
C GLU A 727 2.00 11.69 11.09
N SER A 728 1.92 10.88 10.04
CA SER A 728 2.55 11.17 8.75
C SER A 728 1.95 12.39 8.03
N THR A 729 0.75 12.81 8.44
CA THR A 729 0.06 14.02 7.95
C THR A 729 0.35 15.20 8.87
N LEU A 730 0.45 14.99 10.18
CA LEU A 730 0.78 16.01 11.19
C LEU A 730 2.25 16.46 11.14
N ASP A 731 3.22 15.55 10.95
CA ASP A 731 4.64 15.88 10.71
C ASP A 731 4.82 16.69 9.42
N GLN A 732 3.98 16.45 8.41
CA GLN A 732 3.95 17.23 7.18
C GLN A 732 3.36 18.62 7.42
N VAL A 733 2.34 18.72 8.27
CA VAL A 733 1.75 19.99 8.69
C VAL A 733 2.76 20.82 9.49
N GLU A 734 3.54 20.25 10.41
CA GLU A 734 4.60 20.97 11.15
C GLU A 734 5.75 21.46 10.23
N LYS A 735 6.23 20.62 9.30
CA LYS A 735 7.26 21.03 8.32
C LYS A 735 6.79 22.09 7.32
N LEU A 736 5.48 22.17 7.10
CA LEU A 736 4.83 23.15 6.23
C LEU A 736 4.10 24.24 7.04
N HIS A 737 4.38 24.35 8.34
CA HIS A 737 3.91 25.44 9.18
C HIS A 737 4.86 26.63 9.10
N ILE A 738 4.32 27.79 8.72
CA ILE A 738 5.01 29.07 8.79
C ILE A 738 4.85 29.58 10.23
N THR A 739 5.93 29.61 11.00
CA THR A 739 5.93 29.99 12.43
C THR A 739 5.65 31.48 12.65
N ASN A 740 5.99 32.35 11.69
CA ASN A 740 5.67 33.78 11.74
C ASN A 740 5.02 34.23 10.42
N PRO A 741 3.73 34.62 10.44
CA PRO A 741 2.99 34.96 9.23
C PRO A 741 3.48 36.20 8.49
N ASN A 742 4.19 37.09 9.19
CA ASN A 742 4.75 38.31 8.59
C ASN A 742 6.18 38.09 8.07
N GLN A 743 6.78 36.92 8.33
CA GLN A 743 8.12 36.62 7.88
C GLN A 743 8.08 36.08 6.44
N PRO A 744 8.92 36.60 5.52
CA PRO A 744 9.08 36.03 4.20
C PRO A 744 9.59 34.59 4.29
N PHE A 745 9.20 33.72 3.37
CA PHE A 745 9.51 32.30 3.42
C PHE A 745 9.63 31.72 2.01
N SER A 746 10.33 30.59 1.89
CA SER A 746 10.40 29.79 0.67
C SER A 746 10.27 28.30 0.97
N LEU A 747 9.69 27.54 0.05
CA LEU A 747 9.61 26.09 0.11
C LEU A 747 10.94 25.52 -0.39
N GLU A 748 11.63 24.80 0.48
CA GLU A 748 12.93 24.20 0.18
C GLU A 748 12.89 22.68 0.31
N ILE A 749 13.87 22.03 -0.31
CA ILE A 749 14.13 20.60 -0.20
C ILE A 749 15.33 20.44 0.73
N SER A 750 15.15 19.91 1.94
CA SER A 750 16.31 19.63 2.83
C SER A 750 17.15 18.47 2.32
N GLU A 751 16.50 17.48 1.71
CA GLU A 751 17.15 16.27 1.21
C GLU A 751 16.46 15.81 -0.09
N ARG A 752 17.22 15.76 -1.19
CA ARG A 752 16.68 15.29 -2.48
C ARG A 752 16.56 13.77 -2.48
N GLY A 753 15.53 13.25 -3.13
CA GLY A 753 15.19 11.81 -3.15
C GLY A 753 13.92 11.49 -2.37
N LEU A 754 13.54 12.35 -1.43
CA LEU A 754 12.36 12.17 -0.57
C LEU A 754 11.43 13.39 -0.67
N LEU A 755 10.22 13.24 -1.23
CA LEU A 755 9.25 14.35 -1.26
C LEU A 755 8.83 14.82 0.16
N GLY A 756 9.03 14.00 1.19
CA GLY A 756 8.77 14.37 2.59
C GLY A 756 9.79 15.32 3.22
N SER A 757 10.84 15.70 2.49
CA SER A 757 11.86 16.68 2.89
C SER A 757 11.50 18.11 2.49
N LEU A 758 10.38 18.31 1.78
CA LEU A 758 9.85 19.63 1.50
C LEU A 758 9.42 20.31 2.80
N HIS A 759 9.92 21.52 3.04
CA HIS A 759 9.62 22.31 4.23
C HIS A 759 9.75 23.80 3.92
N TYR A 760 9.02 24.65 4.65
CA TYR A 760 9.20 26.10 4.54
C TYR A 760 10.38 26.55 5.38
N ARG A 761 11.23 27.42 4.80
CA ARG A 761 12.28 28.14 5.52
C ARG A 761 12.04 29.64 5.47
N PRO A 762 12.36 30.37 6.55
CA PRO A 762 12.46 31.82 6.50
C PRO A 762 13.38 32.29 5.37
N GLN A 763 12.94 33.30 4.65
CA GLN A 763 13.67 33.93 3.56
C GLN A 763 13.99 35.38 3.94
N GLN A 764 15.18 35.84 3.61
CA GLN A 764 15.52 37.26 3.70
C GLN A 764 15.06 37.96 2.41
N ARG A 765 14.32 39.07 2.56
CA ARG A 765 13.98 39.92 1.42
C ARG A 765 15.24 40.61 0.91
N MET A 766 15.38 40.62 -0.40
CA MET A 766 16.47 41.29 -1.10
C MET A 766 15.90 42.48 -1.88
N THR A 767 16.65 43.56 -1.98
CA THR A 767 16.29 44.69 -2.84
C THR A 767 16.56 44.31 -4.30
N PRO A 768 15.63 44.55 -5.24
CA PRO A 768 15.86 44.25 -6.65
C PRO A 768 17.00 45.11 -7.22
N GLY A 769 17.92 44.49 -7.98
CA GLY A 769 18.99 45.18 -8.71
C GLY A 769 18.50 45.85 -10.00
N SER A 770 19.42 46.46 -10.76
CA SER A 770 19.09 47.05 -12.07
C SER A 770 18.42 46.02 -12.99
N GLY A 771 17.36 46.44 -13.69
CA GLY A 771 16.54 45.57 -14.56
C GLY A 771 15.64 44.55 -13.83
N GLN A 772 15.63 44.53 -12.49
CA GLN A 772 14.87 43.54 -11.71
C GLN A 772 13.66 44.14 -10.99
N VAL A 773 12.73 43.27 -10.64
CA VAL A 773 11.54 43.55 -9.84
C VAL A 773 11.42 42.54 -8.71
N GLU A 774 10.91 42.98 -7.56
CA GLU A 774 10.49 42.10 -6.48
C GLU A 774 8.98 41.91 -6.55
N VAL A 775 8.54 40.66 -6.55
CA VAL A 775 7.13 40.28 -6.61
C VAL A 775 6.73 39.54 -5.34
N LYS A 776 5.65 39.99 -4.70
CA LYS A 776 4.92 39.22 -3.70
C LYS A 776 4.06 38.17 -4.40
N VAL A 777 4.44 36.90 -4.28
CA VAL A 777 3.78 35.78 -4.95
C VAL A 777 2.47 35.45 -4.25
N ILE A 778 1.41 35.22 -5.03
CA ILE A 778 0.10 34.76 -4.54
C ILE A 778 -0.17 33.32 -4.97
N ALA A 779 0.29 32.94 -6.15
CA ALA A 779 0.15 31.58 -6.67
C ALA A 779 1.37 31.20 -7.51
N ALA A 780 1.75 29.91 -7.47
CA ALA A 780 2.85 29.37 -8.25
C ALA A 780 2.47 28.00 -8.84
N GLY A 781 2.83 27.79 -10.11
CA GLY A 781 2.54 26.55 -10.84
C GLY A 781 3.60 25.48 -10.60
N LEU A 782 3.18 24.25 -10.31
CA LEU A 782 4.06 23.09 -10.23
C LEU A 782 4.33 22.52 -11.62
N ASN A 783 5.61 22.26 -11.89
CA ASN A 783 6.08 21.66 -13.13
C ASN A 783 6.74 20.30 -12.86
N PHE A 784 6.74 19.41 -13.86
CA PHE A 784 7.32 18.07 -13.72
C PHE A 784 8.82 18.12 -13.36
N ARG A 785 9.52 19.16 -13.82
CA ARG A 785 10.90 19.48 -13.42
C ARG A 785 11.04 19.60 -11.90
N ASP A 786 10.11 20.24 -11.22
CA ASP A 786 10.17 20.45 -9.76
C ASP A 786 10.10 19.11 -9.01
N VAL A 787 9.27 18.20 -9.50
CA VAL A 787 9.18 16.83 -8.95
C VAL A 787 10.47 16.05 -9.18
N LEU A 788 11.04 16.10 -10.39
CA LEU A 788 12.33 15.45 -10.67
C LEU A 788 13.47 16.03 -9.81
N ASN A 789 13.46 17.34 -9.58
CA ASN A 789 14.43 18.02 -8.71
C ASN A 789 14.27 17.54 -7.25
N ALA A 790 13.04 17.51 -6.73
CA ALA A 790 12.75 17.02 -5.38
C ALA A 790 13.12 15.53 -5.21
N LEU A 791 12.95 14.72 -6.24
CA LEU A 791 13.35 13.31 -6.25
C LEU A 791 14.84 13.09 -6.53
N GLY A 792 15.64 14.13 -6.78
CA GLY A 792 17.06 14.00 -7.10
C GLY A 792 17.35 13.27 -8.42
N THR A 793 16.36 13.13 -9.31
CA THR A 793 16.49 12.42 -10.59
C THR A 793 16.54 13.36 -11.79
N TYR A 794 16.66 14.67 -11.55
CA TYR A 794 16.80 15.70 -12.57
C TYR A 794 18.25 15.77 -13.07
N SER A 795 18.44 15.66 -14.39
CA SER A 795 19.75 15.64 -15.06
C SER A 795 20.38 17.02 -15.29
N GLY A 796 19.64 18.12 -15.06
CA GLY A 796 20.14 19.49 -15.16
C GLY A 796 20.61 20.05 -13.82
N GLU A 797 20.99 21.35 -13.80
CA GLU A 797 21.40 22.03 -12.56
C GLU A 797 20.28 22.01 -11.51
N LEU A 798 20.61 21.44 -10.35
CA LEU A 798 19.74 21.30 -9.20
C LEU A 798 19.60 22.66 -8.48
N GLY A 799 18.71 23.51 -8.98
CA GLY A 799 18.36 24.81 -8.39
C GLY A 799 17.17 24.77 -7.43
N PRO A 800 16.69 25.94 -6.97
CA PRO A 800 15.44 26.09 -6.24
C PRO A 800 14.22 25.58 -7.04
N ILE A 801 13.16 25.17 -6.33
CA ILE A 801 11.91 24.68 -6.92
C ILE A 801 10.94 25.82 -7.24
N GLY A 802 10.14 25.63 -8.28
CA GLY A 802 9.24 26.64 -8.83
C GLY A 802 9.89 27.40 -9.99
N GLY A 803 9.15 27.49 -11.09
CA GLY A 803 9.59 28.13 -12.34
C GLY A 803 8.69 29.25 -12.84
N GLU A 804 7.47 29.36 -12.32
CA GLU A 804 6.47 30.36 -12.72
C GLU A 804 5.61 30.81 -11.53
N PHE A 805 5.04 32.01 -11.65
CA PHE A 805 4.25 32.63 -10.58
C PHE A 805 3.21 33.61 -11.11
N ALA A 806 2.30 33.99 -10.21
CA ALA A 806 1.43 35.14 -10.33
C ALA A 806 1.39 35.90 -8.99
N GLY A 807 1.47 37.24 -9.02
CA GLY A 807 1.58 38.06 -7.81
C GLY A 807 1.56 39.57 -8.06
N TYR A 808 1.97 40.33 -7.05
CA TYR A 808 2.05 41.80 -7.10
C TYR A 808 3.50 42.26 -7.13
N VAL A 809 3.85 43.18 -8.03
CA VAL A 809 5.14 43.87 -7.93
C VAL A 809 5.11 44.79 -6.72
N ILE A 810 6.07 44.63 -5.81
CA ILE A 810 6.14 45.41 -4.57
C ILE A 810 7.38 46.30 -4.47
N ASN A 811 8.43 46.02 -5.25
CA ASN A 811 9.60 46.88 -5.41
C ASN A 811 10.16 46.75 -6.83
N VAL A 812 10.84 47.78 -7.30
CA VAL A 812 11.51 47.83 -8.61
C VAL A 812 12.96 48.29 -8.45
N GLY A 813 13.85 47.80 -9.30
CA GLY A 813 15.25 48.26 -9.37
C GLY A 813 15.36 49.69 -9.89
N SER A 814 16.53 50.31 -9.73
CA SER A 814 16.78 51.74 -10.05
C SER A 814 16.39 52.13 -11.47
N ASP A 815 16.61 51.24 -12.43
CA ASP A 815 16.46 51.50 -13.86
C ASP A 815 15.17 50.90 -14.43
N VAL A 816 14.30 50.37 -13.56
CA VAL A 816 13.01 49.78 -13.91
C VAL A 816 11.90 50.80 -13.67
N SER A 817 11.00 50.95 -14.65
CA SER A 817 9.91 51.90 -14.57
C SER A 817 9.01 51.64 -13.35
N THR A 818 8.78 52.69 -12.55
CA THR A 818 7.88 52.66 -11.37
C THR A 818 6.44 52.32 -11.71
N LYS A 819 6.04 52.36 -12.99
CA LYS A 819 4.71 51.92 -13.46
C LYS A 819 4.38 50.47 -13.10
N TRP A 820 5.40 49.64 -12.87
CA TRP A 820 5.21 48.25 -12.46
C TRP A 820 4.74 48.12 -11.02
N MET A 821 5.01 49.10 -10.15
CA MET A 821 4.64 49.04 -8.73
C MET A 821 3.13 48.81 -8.55
N GLY A 822 2.77 47.83 -7.72
CA GLY A 822 1.38 47.47 -7.43
C GLY A 822 0.67 46.69 -8.54
N LYS A 823 1.31 46.48 -9.71
CA LYS A 823 0.70 45.74 -10.82
C LYS A 823 0.56 44.25 -10.50
N ARG A 824 -0.54 43.68 -10.96
CA ARG A 824 -0.83 42.24 -10.95
C ARG A 824 -0.07 41.62 -12.12
N VAL A 825 0.92 40.78 -11.84
CA VAL A 825 1.81 40.22 -12.86
C VAL A 825 1.88 38.71 -12.79
N MET A 826 2.02 38.06 -13.94
CA MET A 826 2.44 36.66 -14.07
C MET A 826 3.77 36.60 -14.80
N GLY A 827 4.55 35.55 -14.56
CA GLY A 827 5.88 35.47 -15.16
C GLY A 827 6.70 34.25 -14.76
N LEU A 828 7.98 34.30 -15.12
CA LEU A 828 8.96 33.27 -14.82
C LEU A 828 9.93 33.75 -13.73
N ALA A 829 10.18 32.91 -12.73
CA ALA A 829 11.23 33.09 -11.73
C ALA A 829 11.72 31.73 -11.26
N THR A 830 13.00 31.64 -10.90
CA THR A 830 13.53 30.47 -10.19
C THR A 830 13.21 30.60 -8.71
N GLY A 831 12.72 29.54 -8.07
CA GLY A 831 12.39 29.58 -6.64
C GLY A 831 11.01 30.17 -6.36
N SER A 832 10.06 30.02 -7.29
CA SER A 832 8.75 30.67 -7.17
C SER A 832 7.80 30.10 -6.13
N PHE A 833 8.12 28.96 -5.51
CA PHE A 833 7.43 28.50 -4.31
C PHE A 833 7.89 29.26 -3.07
N ALA A 834 7.76 30.58 -3.09
CA ALA A 834 8.18 31.49 -2.05
C ALA A 834 7.21 32.65 -1.92
N SER A 835 7.13 33.29 -0.75
CA SER A 835 6.28 34.48 -0.58
C SER A 835 6.76 35.68 -1.39
N HIS A 836 8.06 35.74 -1.69
CA HIS A 836 8.68 36.81 -2.47
C HIS A 836 9.71 36.25 -3.44
N VAL A 837 9.71 36.76 -4.68
CA VAL A 837 10.72 36.45 -5.69
C VAL A 837 11.27 37.71 -6.33
N ILE A 838 12.54 37.63 -6.75
CA ILE A 838 13.14 38.63 -7.64
C ILE A 838 13.24 38.03 -9.04
N THR A 839 12.80 38.78 -10.04
CA THR A 839 12.97 38.41 -11.45
C THR A 839 13.28 39.62 -12.31
N LYS A 840 13.65 39.40 -13.57
CA LYS A 840 13.90 40.48 -14.54
C LYS A 840 12.56 41.04 -15.05
N GLN A 841 12.51 42.33 -15.37
CA GLN A 841 11.30 42.96 -15.91
C GLN A 841 10.84 42.34 -17.25
N GLU A 842 11.75 41.75 -18.02
CA GLU A 842 11.46 41.06 -19.30
C GLU A 842 10.87 39.65 -19.10
N LEU A 843 10.70 39.21 -17.84
CA LEU A 843 10.15 37.90 -17.51
C LEU A 843 8.77 37.97 -16.88
N ILE A 844 8.15 39.16 -16.88
CA ILE A 844 6.83 39.41 -16.31
C ILE A 844 5.91 40.13 -17.28
N ILE A 845 4.62 39.87 -17.14
CA ILE A 845 3.57 40.61 -17.85
C ILE A 845 2.35 40.84 -16.96
N GLU A 846 1.63 41.93 -17.22
CA GLU A 846 0.39 42.25 -16.50
C GLU A 846 -0.69 41.18 -16.75
N ILE A 847 -1.34 40.73 -15.68
CA ILE A 847 -2.42 39.73 -15.74
C ILE A 847 -3.67 40.40 -16.32
N PRO A 848 -4.34 39.81 -17.33
CA PRO A 848 -5.64 40.26 -17.79
C PRO A 848 -6.65 40.43 -16.64
N SER A 849 -7.44 41.50 -16.67
CA SER A 849 -8.35 41.86 -15.57
C SER A 849 -9.34 40.75 -15.18
N HIS A 850 -9.73 39.92 -16.14
CA HIS A 850 -10.70 38.81 -15.97
C HIS A 850 -10.11 37.52 -15.40
N LEU A 851 -8.78 37.41 -15.24
CA LEU A 851 -8.13 36.21 -14.69
C LEU A 851 -7.78 36.40 -13.21
N THR A 852 -7.89 35.34 -12.42
CA THR A 852 -7.38 35.27 -11.06
C THR A 852 -5.86 34.98 -11.05
N PHE A 853 -5.19 35.17 -9.90
CA PHE A 853 -3.77 34.80 -9.76
C PHE A 853 -3.54 33.30 -9.96
N THR A 854 -4.45 32.47 -9.44
CA THR A 854 -4.35 31.02 -9.57
C THR A 854 -4.45 30.58 -11.02
N GLU A 855 -5.40 31.13 -11.79
CA GLU A 855 -5.51 30.86 -13.23
C GLU A 855 -4.27 31.34 -13.98
N ALA A 856 -3.80 32.57 -13.68
CA ALA A 856 -2.62 33.15 -14.33
C ALA A 856 -1.35 32.32 -14.09
N ALA A 857 -1.18 31.74 -12.90
CA ALA A 857 -0.04 30.88 -12.57
C ALA A 857 -0.01 29.55 -13.35
N THR A 858 -1.07 29.21 -14.11
CA THR A 858 -1.12 28.00 -14.94
C THR A 858 -0.55 28.18 -16.34
N LEU A 859 -0.26 29.42 -16.75
CA LEU A 859 -0.11 29.77 -18.17
C LEU A 859 1.35 29.87 -18.64
N PRO A 860 2.28 30.58 -17.95
CA PRO A 860 3.56 30.98 -18.53
C PRO A 860 4.40 29.84 -19.11
N ILE A 861 4.79 28.83 -18.31
CA ILE A 861 5.68 27.75 -18.81
C ILE A 861 4.97 26.90 -19.86
N ASN A 862 3.68 26.61 -19.64
CA ASN A 862 2.92 25.73 -20.52
C ASN A 862 2.78 26.32 -21.92
N PHE A 863 2.32 27.57 -22.01
CA PHE A 863 2.10 28.24 -23.29
C PHE A 863 3.40 28.68 -23.96
N LEU A 864 4.40 29.19 -23.23
CA LEU A 864 5.67 29.57 -23.85
C LEU A 864 6.40 28.36 -24.44
N THR A 865 6.41 27.22 -23.73
CA THR A 865 7.03 25.98 -24.26
C THR A 865 6.30 25.50 -25.51
N ALA A 866 4.96 25.46 -25.48
CA ALA A 866 4.17 25.03 -26.64
C ALA A 866 4.26 26.00 -27.82
N TYR A 867 4.28 27.31 -27.55
CA TYR A 867 4.40 28.35 -28.59
C TYR A 867 5.76 28.27 -29.28
N HIS A 868 6.86 28.21 -28.52
CA HIS A 868 8.19 28.06 -29.09
C HIS A 868 8.30 26.78 -29.92
N ALA A 869 7.78 25.65 -29.39
CA ALA A 869 7.80 24.38 -30.09
C ALA A 869 7.06 24.42 -31.43
N LEU A 870 5.81 24.88 -31.43
CA LEU A 870 4.91 24.72 -32.57
C LEU A 870 5.02 25.86 -33.58
N ILE A 871 5.28 27.08 -33.12
CA ILE A 871 5.29 28.27 -33.97
C ILE A 871 6.70 28.64 -34.38
N GLU A 872 7.61 28.83 -33.42
CA GLU A 872 8.96 29.35 -33.71
C GLU A 872 9.88 28.29 -34.31
N VAL A 873 9.84 27.05 -33.79
CA VAL A 873 10.72 25.97 -34.25
C VAL A 873 10.06 25.13 -35.33
N SER A 874 8.83 24.65 -35.08
CA SER A 874 8.20 23.71 -36.01
C SER A 874 7.49 24.37 -37.18
N THR A 875 7.24 25.69 -37.12
CA THR A 875 6.48 26.44 -38.14
C THR A 875 5.20 25.71 -38.56
N LEU A 876 4.42 25.26 -37.58
CA LEU A 876 3.23 24.43 -37.80
C LEU A 876 2.20 25.14 -38.69
N GLN A 877 1.71 24.47 -39.72
CA GLN A 877 0.74 25.00 -40.68
C GLN A 877 -0.57 24.20 -40.65
N ALA A 878 -1.62 24.79 -41.24
CA ALA A 878 -2.89 24.11 -41.43
C ALA A 878 -2.71 22.83 -42.27
N GLY A 879 -3.33 21.74 -41.83
CA GLY A 879 -3.21 20.43 -42.47
C GLY A 879 -1.96 19.62 -42.09
N HIS A 880 -0.97 20.19 -41.38
CA HIS A 880 0.10 19.39 -40.79
C HIS A 880 -0.46 18.42 -39.75
N ARG A 881 0.12 17.22 -39.67
CA ARG A 881 -0.15 16.24 -38.62
C ARG A 881 0.82 16.43 -37.48
N ILE A 882 0.30 16.55 -36.26
CA ILE A 882 1.10 16.70 -35.04
C ILE A 882 0.79 15.59 -34.05
N LEU A 883 1.82 14.93 -33.51
CA LEU A 883 1.72 14.01 -32.39
C LEU A 883 2.13 14.71 -31.09
N ILE A 884 1.20 14.79 -30.14
CA ILE A 884 1.41 15.40 -28.82
C ILE A 884 1.45 14.30 -27.76
N HIS A 885 2.63 14.06 -27.18
CA HIS A 885 2.76 13.12 -26.08
C HIS A 885 2.30 13.70 -24.75
N SER A 886 1.77 12.84 -23.87
CA SER A 886 1.24 13.23 -22.55
C SER A 886 0.26 14.40 -22.63
N ALA A 887 -0.64 14.39 -23.61
CA ALA A 887 -1.41 15.56 -24.05
C ALA A 887 -2.35 16.15 -22.98
N THR A 888 -2.70 15.38 -21.93
CA THR A 888 -3.47 15.88 -20.79
C THR A 888 -2.65 16.67 -19.76
N GLY A 889 -1.32 16.76 -19.91
CA GLY A 889 -0.48 17.61 -19.08
C GLY A 889 -0.58 19.09 -19.47
N GLY A 890 -0.02 19.99 -18.66
CA GLY A 890 -0.08 21.44 -18.90
C GLY A 890 0.43 21.88 -20.28
N VAL A 891 1.65 21.49 -20.64
CA VAL A 891 2.24 21.81 -21.97
C VAL A 891 1.43 21.14 -23.09
N GLY A 892 1.00 19.89 -22.89
CA GLY A 892 0.20 19.14 -23.86
C GLY A 892 -1.12 19.82 -24.20
N LEU A 893 -1.86 20.28 -23.19
CA LEU A 893 -3.13 20.98 -23.40
C LEU A 893 -2.94 22.37 -24.02
N ALA A 894 -1.86 23.08 -23.68
CA ALA A 894 -1.50 24.32 -24.37
C ALA A 894 -1.17 24.07 -25.85
N ALA A 895 -0.41 23.01 -26.14
CA ALA A 895 -0.08 22.58 -27.50
C ALA A 895 -1.32 22.17 -28.31
N VAL A 896 -2.29 21.49 -27.68
CA VAL A 896 -3.59 21.16 -28.31
C VAL A 896 -4.33 22.44 -28.74
N GLN A 897 -4.42 23.45 -27.87
CA GLN A 897 -5.08 24.71 -28.20
C GLN A 897 -4.39 25.45 -29.36
N ILE A 898 -3.05 25.52 -29.34
CA ILE A 898 -2.27 26.15 -30.40
C ILE A 898 -2.43 25.39 -31.71
N ALA A 899 -2.27 24.06 -31.70
CA ALA A 899 -2.43 23.22 -32.89
C ALA A 899 -3.84 23.32 -33.49
N HIS A 900 -4.87 23.38 -32.66
CA HIS A 900 -6.24 23.57 -33.10
C HIS A 900 -6.44 24.93 -33.80
N THR A 901 -5.89 25.99 -33.21
CA THR A 901 -5.92 27.35 -33.80
C THR A 901 -5.20 27.42 -35.15
N MET A 902 -4.14 26.63 -35.32
CA MET A 902 -3.39 26.52 -36.58
C MET A 902 -4.05 25.60 -37.61
N GLY A 903 -5.13 24.88 -37.27
CA GLY A 903 -5.79 23.94 -38.17
C GLY A 903 -4.98 22.67 -38.46
N ALA A 904 -4.12 22.26 -37.53
CA ALA A 904 -3.36 21.02 -37.63
C ALA A 904 -4.23 19.79 -37.26
N GLU A 905 -3.94 18.65 -37.87
CA GLU A 905 -4.55 17.37 -37.50
C GLU A 905 -3.82 16.79 -36.27
N ILE A 906 -4.54 16.67 -35.15
CA ILE A 906 -3.95 16.33 -33.85
C ILE A 906 -4.04 14.83 -33.59
N PHE A 907 -2.88 14.24 -33.32
CA PHE A 907 -2.68 12.94 -32.70
C PHE A 907 -2.22 13.16 -31.27
N ALA A 908 -2.82 12.47 -30.31
CA ALA A 908 -2.52 12.66 -28.90
C ALA A 908 -2.36 11.32 -28.17
N THR A 909 -1.49 11.30 -27.15
CA THR A 909 -1.35 10.13 -26.27
C THR A 909 -1.60 10.50 -24.81
N ALA A 910 -2.23 9.58 -24.07
CA ALA A 910 -2.38 9.67 -22.61
C ALA A 910 -2.41 8.30 -21.94
N GLY A 911 -2.00 8.25 -20.67
CA GLY A 911 -1.70 6.98 -19.98
C GLY A 911 -2.89 6.24 -19.35
N SER A 912 -4.02 6.91 -19.08
CA SER A 912 -5.24 6.29 -18.52
C SER A 912 -6.45 6.51 -19.42
N ASP A 913 -7.45 5.64 -19.32
CA ASP A 913 -8.69 5.74 -20.10
C ASP A 913 -9.46 7.02 -19.82
N GLU A 914 -9.53 7.45 -18.56
CA GLU A 914 -10.13 8.73 -18.16
C GLU A 914 -9.47 9.91 -18.92
N LYS A 915 -8.13 9.94 -18.96
CA LYS A 915 -7.38 10.99 -19.65
C LYS A 915 -7.57 10.94 -21.17
N ARG A 916 -7.64 9.74 -21.74
CA ARG A 916 -7.95 9.57 -23.17
C ARG A 916 -9.38 10.01 -23.49
N ALA A 917 -10.35 9.69 -22.63
CA ALA A 917 -11.73 10.15 -22.78
C ALA A 917 -11.83 11.68 -22.71
N TYR A 918 -11.08 12.32 -21.81
CA TYR A 918 -10.98 13.77 -21.73
C TYR A 918 -10.41 14.40 -23.02
N LEU A 919 -9.35 13.84 -23.61
CA LEU A 919 -8.83 14.33 -24.90
C LEU A 919 -9.85 14.21 -26.04
N ARG A 920 -10.62 13.11 -26.07
CA ARG A 920 -11.70 12.93 -27.06
C ARG A 920 -12.83 13.95 -26.87
N SER A 921 -13.14 14.33 -25.62
CA SER A 921 -14.16 15.37 -25.37
C SER A 921 -13.73 16.77 -25.81
N LEU A 922 -12.42 17.00 -25.98
CA LEU A 922 -11.87 18.20 -26.62
C LEU A 922 -11.95 18.18 -28.16
N GLY A 923 -12.55 17.14 -28.75
CA GLY A 923 -12.69 16.98 -30.21
C GLY A 923 -11.47 16.38 -30.89
N ILE A 924 -10.50 15.84 -30.15
CA ILE A 924 -9.35 15.14 -30.73
C ILE A 924 -9.79 13.76 -31.19
N ARG A 925 -9.70 13.51 -32.50
CA ARG A 925 -10.14 12.25 -33.12
C ARG A 925 -9.19 11.09 -32.81
N HIS A 926 -7.88 11.36 -32.86
CA HIS A 926 -6.85 10.32 -32.78
C HIS A 926 -6.19 10.34 -31.40
N VAL A 927 -6.70 9.50 -30.49
CA VAL A 927 -6.24 9.44 -29.08
C VAL A 927 -5.81 8.02 -28.72
N MET A 928 -4.52 7.86 -28.43
CA MET A 928 -3.83 6.58 -28.22
C MET A 928 -3.23 6.44 -26.81
N ASN A 929 -2.72 5.26 -26.47
CA ASN A 929 -2.09 4.99 -25.18
C ASN A 929 -0.63 5.46 -25.14
N SER A 930 -0.24 6.23 -24.12
CA SER A 930 1.14 6.70 -23.94
C SER A 930 2.05 5.74 -23.17
N ARG A 931 1.52 4.60 -22.68
CA ARG A 931 2.26 3.62 -21.86
C ARG A 931 2.66 2.36 -22.64
N THR A 932 2.23 2.25 -23.89
CA THR A 932 2.53 1.14 -24.79
C THR A 932 3.10 1.70 -26.10
N LEU A 933 3.70 0.85 -26.93
CA LEU A 933 4.19 1.24 -28.26
C LEU A 933 3.09 1.14 -29.34
N ASP A 934 1.86 0.80 -28.96
CA ASP A 934 0.74 0.59 -29.90
C ASP A 934 0.42 1.86 -30.71
N PHE A 935 0.65 3.05 -30.12
CA PHE A 935 0.45 4.33 -30.81
C PHE A 935 1.26 4.43 -32.10
N VAL A 936 2.38 3.71 -32.23
CA VAL A 936 3.19 3.69 -33.46
C VAL A 936 2.41 3.02 -34.59
N ASN A 937 1.91 1.81 -34.36
CA ASN A 937 1.17 1.05 -35.36
C ASN A 937 -0.18 1.73 -35.66
N GLU A 938 -0.90 2.17 -34.63
CA GLU A 938 -2.17 2.90 -34.78
C GLU A 938 -1.99 4.18 -35.61
N THR A 939 -0.92 4.95 -35.36
CA THR A 939 -0.63 6.16 -36.14
C THR A 939 -0.32 5.81 -37.60
N LEU A 940 0.48 4.77 -37.87
CA LEU A 940 0.78 4.35 -39.24
C LEU A 940 -0.47 3.86 -39.97
N GLU A 941 -1.36 3.14 -39.30
CA GLU A 941 -2.63 2.70 -39.89
C GLU A 941 -3.53 3.90 -40.24
N ILE A 942 -3.70 4.84 -39.31
CA ILE A 942 -4.53 6.04 -39.52
C ILE A 942 -3.95 6.91 -40.64
N THR A 943 -2.63 7.06 -40.68
CA THR A 943 -1.92 7.88 -41.67
C THR A 943 -1.62 7.12 -42.97
N LYS A 944 -2.03 5.85 -43.09
CA LYS A 944 -1.73 4.97 -44.23
C LYS A 944 -0.24 4.90 -44.57
N GLY A 945 0.60 4.91 -43.54
CA GLY A 945 2.06 4.87 -43.64
C GLY A 945 2.73 6.22 -43.96
N GLU A 946 1.97 7.30 -44.13
CA GLU A 946 2.53 8.62 -44.42
C GLU A 946 3.19 9.29 -43.19
N GLY A 947 2.81 8.92 -41.97
CA GLY A 947 3.42 9.46 -40.75
C GLY A 947 2.99 10.89 -40.37
N ILE A 948 3.84 11.53 -39.56
CA ILE A 948 3.61 12.77 -38.79
C ILE A 948 4.62 13.86 -39.21
N ASP A 949 4.18 15.12 -39.24
CA ASP A 949 5.05 16.26 -39.59
C ASP A 949 5.81 16.78 -38.36
N VAL A 950 5.14 16.85 -37.20
CA VAL A 950 5.68 17.39 -35.96
C VAL A 950 5.38 16.45 -34.78
N VAL A 951 6.39 16.10 -33.99
CA VAL A 951 6.21 15.35 -32.74
C VAL A 951 6.64 16.24 -31.57
N LEU A 952 5.72 16.55 -30.67
CA LEU A 952 6.04 17.16 -29.37
C LEU A 952 6.23 16.03 -28.35
N ASN A 953 7.49 15.69 -28.08
CA ASN A 953 7.84 14.53 -27.26
C ASN A 953 8.10 14.87 -25.80
N SER A 954 7.59 14.01 -24.92
CA SER A 954 7.92 13.99 -23.49
C SER A 954 8.21 12.58 -22.95
N LEU A 955 8.22 11.56 -23.82
CA LEU A 955 8.42 10.16 -23.46
C LEU A 955 9.90 9.78 -23.59
N ILE A 956 10.29 8.67 -22.97
CA ILE A 956 11.67 8.21 -22.86
C ILE A 956 11.86 6.84 -23.54
N GLY A 957 13.11 6.44 -23.73
CA GLY A 957 13.50 5.11 -24.23
C GLY A 957 12.86 4.75 -25.58
N GLU A 958 12.30 3.55 -25.67
CA GLU A 958 11.71 3.03 -26.92
C GLU A 958 10.55 3.87 -27.44
N SER A 959 9.81 4.58 -26.56
CA SER A 959 8.71 5.45 -26.99
C SER A 959 9.21 6.70 -27.74
N LEU A 960 10.36 7.27 -27.32
CA LEU A 960 11.02 8.35 -28.07
C LEU A 960 11.44 7.86 -29.47
N ILE A 961 12.05 6.68 -29.54
CA ILE A 961 12.43 6.05 -30.82
C ILE A 961 11.19 5.76 -31.68
N GLY A 962 10.08 5.34 -31.07
CA GLY A 962 8.79 5.19 -31.73
C GLY A 962 8.30 6.51 -32.35
N GLY A 963 8.36 7.62 -31.61
CA GLY A 963 8.04 8.95 -32.12
C GLY A 963 8.90 9.37 -33.32
N LEU A 964 10.21 9.11 -33.28
CA LEU A 964 11.11 9.38 -34.41
C LEU A 964 10.75 8.58 -35.67
N LYS A 965 10.37 7.31 -35.51
CA LYS A 965 9.95 6.44 -36.64
C LYS A 965 8.67 6.90 -37.32
N LEU A 966 7.84 7.69 -36.64
CA LEU A 966 6.60 8.21 -37.20
C LEU A 966 6.80 9.47 -38.04
N LEU A 967 7.97 10.11 -37.98
CA LEU A 967 8.19 11.36 -38.70
C LEU A 967 8.35 11.14 -40.20
N LYS A 968 7.76 12.06 -40.97
CA LYS A 968 8.03 12.21 -42.39
C LYS A 968 9.47 12.67 -42.63
N SER A 969 9.93 12.55 -43.88
CA SER A 969 11.13 13.24 -44.35
C SER A 969 11.03 14.74 -44.02
N GLU A 970 12.09 15.32 -43.47
CA GLU A 970 12.15 16.72 -42.97
C GLU A 970 11.23 17.03 -41.78
N GLY A 971 10.60 16.01 -41.20
CA GLY A 971 9.78 16.11 -40.00
C GLY A 971 10.58 16.53 -38.78
N ILE A 972 9.88 17.13 -37.81
CA ILE A 972 10.50 17.72 -36.62
C ILE A 972 10.07 16.97 -35.37
N LEU A 973 11.03 16.49 -34.58
CA LEU A 973 10.79 16.11 -33.20
C LEU A 973 11.28 17.21 -32.26
N PHE A 974 10.35 17.77 -31.51
CA PHE A 974 10.64 18.73 -30.45
C PHE A 974 10.66 18.00 -29.09
N GLU A 975 11.84 17.89 -28.49
CA GLU A 975 12.06 17.16 -27.24
C GLU A 975 12.05 18.13 -26.04
N ILE A 976 11.12 17.91 -25.11
CA ILE A 976 11.05 18.67 -23.85
C ILE A 976 11.58 17.90 -22.63
N GLY A 977 11.91 16.61 -22.79
CA GLY A 977 12.57 15.78 -21.79
C GLY A 977 14.09 15.99 -21.75
N ASN A 978 14.71 15.81 -20.57
CA ASN A 978 16.14 16.03 -20.35
C ASN A 978 16.95 14.75 -20.05
N LYS A 979 16.33 13.56 -20.05
CA LYS A 979 17.00 12.30 -19.68
C LYS A 979 17.67 11.59 -20.86
N ASP A 980 16.99 11.49 -22.00
CA ASP A 980 17.45 10.70 -23.16
C ASP A 980 17.78 11.58 -24.38
N ILE A 981 18.62 12.60 -24.18
CA ILE A 981 19.02 13.46 -25.31
C ILE A 981 19.89 12.66 -26.29
N LEU A 982 19.38 12.43 -27.49
CA LEU A 982 20.05 11.62 -28.51
C LEU A 982 21.21 12.39 -29.18
N PRO A 983 22.39 11.76 -29.38
CA PRO A 983 23.49 12.39 -30.10
C PRO A 983 23.18 12.62 -31.58
N GLN A 984 23.57 13.78 -32.13
CA GLN A 984 23.33 14.13 -33.54
C GLN A 984 23.85 13.07 -34.52
N LYS A 985 25.05 12.52 -34.28
CA LYS A 985 25.64 11.45 -35.11
C LYS A 985 24.78 10.18 -35.20
N PHE A 986 24.03 9.87 -34.14
CA PHE A 986 23.11 8.72 -34.13
C PHE A 986 21.90 9.02 -35.02
N LEU A 987 21.34 10.23 -34.90
CA LEU A 987 20.18 10.67 -35.68
C LEU A 987 20.50 10.72 -37.17
N ASP A 988 21.63 11.32 -37.56
CA ASP A 988 22.03 11.41 -38.97
C ASP A 988 22.19 10.03 -39.63
N LYS A 989 22.57 9.01 -38.84
CA LYS A 989 22.79 7.64 -39.31
C LYS A 989 21.51 6.81 -39.38
N VAL A 990 20.64 6.92 -38.37
CA VAL A 990 19.48 6.03 -38.19
C VAL A 990 18.18 6.66 -38.71
N PHE A 991 18.09 7.98 -38.65
CA PHE A 991 16.91 8.78 -39.00
C PHE A 991 17.31 9.94 -39.94
N PRO A 992 17.88 9.64 -41.13
CA PRO A 992 18.37 10.68 -42.03
C PRO A 992 17.23 11.60 -42.49
N GLY A 993 17.50 12.91 -42.49
CA GLY A 993 16.52 13.92 -42.91
C GLY A 993 15.49 14.31 -41.84
N ILE A 994 15.57 13.79 -40.62
CA ILE A 994 14.72 14.24 -39.50
C ILE A 994 15.44 15.36 -38.71
N ARG A 995 14.67 16.36 -38.28
CA ARG A 995 15.15 17.46 -37.44
C ARG A 995 14.78 17.20 -35.98
N TYR A 996 15.78 17.06 -35.12
CA TYR A 996 15.60 16.82 -33.68
C TYR A 996 16.01 18.07 -32.90
N TYR A 997 15.09 18.59 -32.07
CA TYR A 997 15.30 19.83 -31.34
C TYR A 997 15.06 19.64 -29.83
N PRO A 998 16.11 19.37 -29.05
CA PRO A 998 16.02 19.34 -27.60
C PRO A 998 15.96 20.76 -27.03
N PHE A 999 14.92 21.06 -26.26
CA PHE A 999 14.67 22.40 -25.74
C PHE A 999 14.50 22.45 -24.23
N HIS A 1000 15.10 23.47 -23.62
CA HIS A 1000 14.99 23.72 -22.19
C HIS A 1000 14.63 25.19 -21.93
N LEU A 1001 13.36 25.48 -21.65
CA LEU A 1001 12.84 26.85 -21.44
C LEU A 1001 13.64 27.65 -20.41
N GLY A 1002 14.11 27.03 -19.32
CA GLY A 1002 14.94 27.71 -18.31
C GLY A 1002 16.25 28.29 -18.87
N LYS A 1003 16.96 27.57 -19.74
CA LYS A 1003 18.19 28.08 -20.39
C LYS A 1003 17.85 29.16 -21.42
N TYR A 1004 16.74 29.00 -22.13
CA TYR A 1004 16.26 29.99 -23.10
C TYR A 1004 15.89 31.31 -22.41
N ARG A 1005 15.20 31.24 -21.26
CA ARG A 1005 14.89 32.39 -20.40
C ARG A 1005 16.14 33.18 -19.99
N ASP A 1006 17.21 32.48 -19.61
CA ASP A 1006 18.41 33.13 -19.09
C ASP A 1006 19.25 33.78 -20.21
N SER A 1007 19.25 33.17 -21.40
CA SER A 1007 20.01 33.63 -22.57
C SER A 1007 19.26 34.63 -23.47
N GLN A 1008 17.93 34.54 -23.56
CA GLN A 1008 17.08 35.32 -24.48
C GLN A 1008 15.85 35.92 -23.76
N PRO A 1009 16.03 36.74 -22.70
CA PRO A 1009 14.91 37.28 -21.93
C PRO A 1009 13.98 38.18 -22.75
N GLN A 1010 14.47 38.89 -23.77
CA GLN A 1010 13.61 39.71 -24.63
C GLN A 1010 12.62 38.87 -25.46
N GLU A 1011 13.01 37.67 -25.89
CA GLU A 1011 12.11 36.77 -26.62
C GLU A 1011 11.04 36.18 -25.70
N ILE A 1012 11.37 35.89 -24.43
CA ILE A 1012 10.37 35.53 -23.42
C ILE A 1012 9.30 36.61 -23.30
N GLN A 1013 9.71 37.89 -23.23
CA GLN A 1013 8.77 38.99 -23.12
C GLN A 1013 7.81 39.06 -24.32
N LYS A 1014 8.31 38.84 -25.54
CA LYS A 1014 7.46 38.80 -26.75
C LYS A 1014 6.44 37.66 -26.67
N MET A 1015 6.87 36.46 -26.26
CA MET A 1015 5.95 35.32 -26.10
C MET A 1015 4.90 35.56 -25.02
N LEU A 1016 5.27 36.20 -23.90
CA LEU A 1016 4.31 36.60 -22.86
C LEU A 1016 3.28 37.59 -23.39
N GLN A 1017 3.70 38.57 -24.21
CA GLN A 1017 2.78 39.53 -24.84
C GLN A 1017 1.79 38.82 -25.76
N ILE A 1018 2.27 37.90 -26.60
CA ILE A 1018 1.43 37.11 -27.49
C ILE A 1018 0.42 36.27 -26.69
N LEU A 1019 0.86 35.63 -25.60
CA LEU A 1019 -0.03 34.87 -24.71
C LEU A 1019 -1.18 35.75 -24.19
N VAL A 1020 -0.87 36.94 -23.66
CA VAL A 1020 -1.88 37.88 -23.14
C VAL A 1020 -2.82 38.35 -24.25
N ASP A 1021 -2.30 38.66 -25.43
CA ASP A 1021 -3.10 39.10 -26.57
C ASP A 1021 -4.08 38.00 -27.03
N GLN A 1022 -3.65 36.74 -27.04
CA GLN A 1022 -4.50 35.60 -27.42
C GLN A 1022 -5.54 35.26 -26.35
N LEU A 1023 -5.21 35.44 -25.06
CA LEU A 1023 -6.18 35.31 -23.96
C LEU A 1023 -7.26 36.39 -24.06
N ASN A 1024 -6.87 37.65 -24.31
CA ASN A 1024 -7.81 38.75 -24.47
C ASN A 1024 -8.74 38.57 -25.68
N LYS A 1025 -8.24 37.96 -26.77
CA LYS A 1025 -9.03 37.56 -27.94
C LYS A 1025 -9.87 36.29 -27.71
N GLN A 1026 -9.76 35.66 -26.55
CA GLN A 1026 -10.39 34.37 -26.21
C GLN A 1026 -10.00 33.22 -27.15
N ALA A 1027 -8.89 33.37 -27.88
CA ALA A 1027 -8.33 32.31 -28.73
C ALA A 1027 -7.65 31.24 -27.86
N PHE A 1028 -7.00 31.64 -26.78
CA PHE A 1028 -6.52 30.73 -25.73
C PHE A 1028 -7.45 30.77 -24.52
N ARG A 1029 -7.63 29.61 -23.89
CA ARG A 1029 -8.44 29.41 -22.70
C ARG A 1029 -7.57 28.90 -21.56
N ILE A 1030 -8.01 29.18 -20.33
CA ILE A 1030 -7.40 28.63 -19.13
C ILE A 1030 -7.33 27.10 -19.20
N LEU A 1031 -6.23 26.54 -18.70
CA LEU A 1031 -6.05 25.10 -18.62
C LEU A 1031 -6.80 24.57 -17.38
N PRO A 1032 -7.28 23.31 -17.38
CA PRO A 1032 -7.74 22.67 -16.14
C PRO A 1032 -6.65 22.75 -15.07
N TYR A 1033 -7.03 23.05 -13.84
CA TYR A 1033 -6.08 23.08 -12.74
C TYR A 1033 -6.68 22.58 -11.43
N GLN A 1034 -5.80 22.19 -10.52
CA GLN A 1034 -6.13 21.87 -9.13
C GLN A 1034 -5.30 22.74 -8.20
N THR A 1035 -5.93 23.28 -7.17
CA THR A 1035 -5.29 24.18 -6.21
C THR A 1035 -4.96 23.47 -4.92
N PHE A 1036 -3.80 23.79 -4.37
CA PHE A 1036 -3.32 23.28 -3.08
C PHE A 1036 -3.00 24.46 -2.17
N SER A 1037 -3.33 24.34 -0.89
CA SER A 1037 -2.89 25.30 0.12
C SER A 1037 -1.39 25.15 0.34
N GLY A 1038 -0.76 26.16 0.98
CA GLY A 1038 0.65 26.06 1.37
C GLY A 1038 0.98 24.81 2.17
N ARG A 1039 0.02 24.28 2.95
CA ARG A 1039 0.17 23.06 3.79
C ARG A 1039 0.10 21.76 3.00
N ASP A 1040 -0.45 21.79 1.80
CA ASP A 1040 -0.65 20.60 0.98
C ASP A 1040 0.43 20.46 -0.11
N ALA A 1041 1.53 21.21 0.00
CA ALA A 1041 2.62 21.19 -0.99
C ALA A 1041 3.14 19.77 -1.25
N ILE A 1042 3.35 18.94 -0.22
CA ILE A 1042 3.82 17.56 -0.42
C ILE A 1042 2.76 16.71 -1.14
N ALA A 1043 1.48 16.88 -0.81
CA ALA A 1043 0.39 16.18 -1.49
C ALA A 1043 0.32 16.58 -2.98
N MET A 1044 0.50 17.86 -3.28
CA MET A 1044 0.61 18.39 -4.64
C MET A 1044 1.75 17.70 -5.42
N PHE A 1045 2.96 17.64 -4.85
CA PHE A 1045 4.11 16.98 -5.48
C PHE A 1045 3.87 15.48 -5.70
N ARG A 1046 3.29 14.77 -4.73
CA ARG A 1046 2.94 13.34 -4.86
C ARG A 1046 1.91 13.10 -5.95
N LYS A 1047 0.89 13.96 -6.05
CA LYS A 1047 -0.14 13.84 -7.09
C LYS A 1047 0.44 14.02 -8.48
N MET A 1048 1.40 14.94 -8.65
CA MET A 1048 2.14 15.06 -9.90
C MET A 1048 3.05 13.85 -10.17
N GLN A 1049 3.75 13.33 -9.15
CA GLN A 1049 4.60 12.13 -9.27
C GLN A 1049 3.82 10.90 -9.76
N ARG A 1050 2.59 10.69 -9.28
CA ARG A 1050 1.73 9.57 -9.70
C ARG A 1050 1.06 9.78 -11.05
N ALA A 1051 1.25 10.95 -11.66
CA ALA A 1051 0.65 11.35 -12.93
C ALA A 1051 -0.88 11.18 -12.95
N GLU A 1052 -1.57 11.46 -11.83
CA GLU A 1052 -3.04 11.36 -11.70
C GLU A 1052 -3.78 12.61 -12.19
N HIS A 1053 -3.11 13.76 -12.28
CA HIS A 1053 -3.74 15.04 -12.59
C HIS A 1053 -3.98 15.26 -14.10
N ILE A 1054 -4.97 16.10 -14.42
CA ILE A 1054 -5.20 16.69 -15.75
C ILE A 1054 -4.92 18.19 -15.65
N GLY A 1055 -4.13 18.71 -16.60
CA GLY A 1055 -3.73 20.12 -16.65
C GLY A 1055 -2.64 20.47 -15.64
N LYS A 1056 -2.86 21.46 -14.79
CA LYS A 1056 -1.82 22.06 -13.93
C LYS A 1056 -2.13 21.94 -12.44
N LEU A 1057 -1.10 21.78 -11.61
CA LEU A 1057 -1.24 21.90 -10.16
C LEU A 1057 -0.69 23.26 -9.71
N VAL A 1058 -1.42 23.96 -8.85
CA VAL A 1058 -1.08 25.32 -8.40
C VAL A 1058 -1.02 25.36 -6.88
N LEU A 1059 0.08 25.88 -6.35
CA LEU A 1059 0.24 26.16 -4.93
C LEU A 1059 -0.20 27.60 -4.65
N LYS A 1060 -1.14 27.78 -3.71
CA LYS A 1060 -1.46 29.09 -3.17
C LYS A 1060 -0.43 29.47 -2.11
N ILE A 1061 0.21 30.62 -2.29
CA ILE A 1061 1.21 31.14 -1.37
C ILE A 1061 0.49 32.09 -0.41
N GLU A 1062 -0.02 31.52 0.67
CA GLU A 1062 -0.74 32.25 1.72
C GLU A 1062 0.22 32.47 2.90
N ASN A 1063 0.40 33.73 3.30
CA ASN A 1063 0.97 34.06 4.60
C ASN A 1063 -0.07 33.62 5.63
N ASN A 1064 0.15 32.48 6.30
CA ASN A 1064 -0.77 31.96 7.32
C ASN A 1064 -0.80 32.84 8.58
N SER A 1065 -1.26 34.09 8.49
CA SER A 1065 -1.69 34.88 9.67
C SER A 1065 -2.97 34.32 10.27
N GLU A 1066 -3.69 33.49 9.53
CA GLU A 1066 -4.88 32.79 9.99
C GLU A 1066 -4.59 31.30 9.96
N SER A 1067 -4.04 30.77 11.05
CA SER A 1067 -4.32 29.41 11.56
C SER A 1067 -3.13 28.91 12.39
N THR A 1068 -3.04 29.37 13.64
CA THR A 1068 -3.02 28.36 14.69
C THR A 1068 -4.35 27.59 14.58
N LEU A 1069 -4.36 26.26 14.75
CA LEU A 1069 -5.61 25.49 14.69
C LEU A 1069 -6.70 26.11 15.59
N ILE A 1070 -6.24 26.76 16.67
CA ILE A 1070 -7.02 27.52 17.64
C ILE A 1070 -6.48 28.96 17.71
N ASN A 1071 -7.23 29.91 17.19
CA ASN A 1071 -7.03 31.35 17.36
C ASN A 1071 -7.55 31.81 18.76
N PRO A 1072 -6.74 32.51 19.57
CA PRO A 1072 -7.16 33.01 20.89
C PRO A 1072 -8.30 34.03 20.83
N ASP A 1073 -8.43 34.79 19.73
CA ASP A 1073 -9.42 35.86 19.56
C ASP A 1073 -10.74 35.36 18.92
N SER A 1074 -10.85 34.06 18.64
CA SER A 1074 -12.06 33.44 18.06
C SER A 1074 -12.94 32.77 19.12
N THR A 1075 -14.25 32.68 18.82
CA THR A 1075 -15.23 31.98 19.66
C THR A 1075 -15.49 30.56 19.18
N TYR A 1076 -15.42 29.57 20.08
CA TYR A 1076 -15.64 28.15 19.78
C TYR A 1076 -16.96 27.66 20.38
N LEU A 1077 -17.89 27.19 19.55
CA LEU A 1077 -19.14 26.58 20.01
C LEU A 1077 -18.98 25.07 20.18
N VAL A 1078 -19.23 24.56 21.39
CA VAL A 1078 -19.23 23.12 21.70
C VAL A 1078 -20.64 22.67 22.11
N THR A 1079 -21.35 22.02 21.19
CA THR A 1079 -22.66 21.42 21.44
C THR A 1079 -22.53 20.09 22.17
N GLY A 1080 -23.30 19.86 23.23
CA GLY A 1080 -23.12 18.72 24.13
C GLY A 1080 -21.86 18.85 25.00
N GLY A 1081 -21.32 20.07 25.16
CA GLY A 1081 -20.01 20.28 25.79
C GLY A 1081 -19.91 19.89 27.26
N MET A 1082 -21.03 19.68 27.96
CA MET A 1082 -21.05 19.17 29.34
C MET A 1082 -21.01 17.63 29.42
N GLY A 1083 -20.99 16.91 28.29
CA GLY A 1083 -20.76 15.47 28.25
C GLY A 1083 -19.28 15.11 28.41
N GLY A 1084 -18.97 13.83 28.72
CA GLY A 1084 -17.60 13.38 29.01
C GLY A 1084 -16.57 13.74 27.91
N ILE A 1085 -16.93 13.58 26.63
CA ILE A 1085 -16.09 13.98 25.49
C ILE A 1085 -16.02 15.51 25.35
N GLY A 1086 -17.16 16.19 25.53
CA GLY A 1086 -17.27 17.64 25.42
C GLY A 1086 -16.36 18.37 26.40
N ILE A 1087 -16.31 17.93 27.66
CA ILE A 1087 -15.44 18.52 28.70
C ILE A 1087 -13.97 18.34 28.32
N LYS A 1088 -13.59 17.15 27.83
CA LYS A 1088 -12.21 16.89 27.39
C LYS A 1088 -11.82 17.73 26.17
N LEU A 1089 -12.74 17.91 25.23
CA LEU A 1089 -12.54 18.79 24.08
C LEU A 1089 -12.36 20.25 24.54
N ILE A 1090 -13.19 20.75 25.46
CA ILE A 1090 -13.07 22.11 26.01
C ILE A 1090 -11.71 22.28 26.71
N GLN A 1091 -11.31 21.35 27.57
CA GLN A 1091 -9.99 21.36 28.24
C GLN A 1091 -8.85 21.40 27.22
N TRP A 1092 -8.97 20.62 26.14
CA TRP A 1092 -8.00 20.61 25.06
C TRP A 1092 -7.99 21.95 24.30
N LEU A 1093 -9.14 22.51 23.92
CA LEU A 1093 -9.25 23.81 23.24
C LEU A 1093 -8.61 24.94 24.08
N VAL A 1094 -8.87 24.97 25.38
CA VAL A 1094 -8.25 25.95 26.30
C VAL A 1094 -6.73 25.76 26.34
N LYS A 1095 -6.25 24.51 26.43
CA LYS A 1095 -4.81 24.19 26.39
C LYS A 1095 -4.15 24.62 25.06
N GLN A 1096 -4.88 24.54 23.95
CA GLN A 1096 -4.42 25.00 22.63
C GLN A 1096 -4.53 26.51 22.42
N GLY A 1097 -5.03 27.27 23.41
CA GLY A 1097 -5.04 28.73 23.39
C GLY A 1097 -6.40 29.39 23.18
N ALA A 1098 -7.50 28.62 23.09
CA ALA A 1098 -8.84 29.20 23.00
C ALA A 1098 -9.13 30.05 24.25
N ARG A 1099 -9.72 31.23 24.06
CA ARG A 1099 -10.14 32.12 25.17
C ARG A 1099 -11.65 32.30 25.26
N PHE A 1100 -12.37 32.17 24.13
CA PHE A 1100 -13.81 32.33 24.08
C PHE A 1100 -14.48 31.00 23.67
N ILE A 1101 -15.17 30.34 24.60
CA ILE A 1101 -15.84 29.06 24.36
C ILE A 1101 -17.30 29.17 24.78
N VAL A 1102 -18.22 28.89 23.86
CA VAL A 1102 -19.65 28.78 24.11
C VAL A 1102 -20.01 27.31 24.25
N VAL A 1103 -20.57 26.93 25.39
CA VAL A 1103 -20.99 25.55 25.66
C VAL A 1103 -22.50 25.46 25.59
N LEU A 1104 -23.02 24.60 24.70
CA LEU A 1104 -24.45 24.36 24.58
C LEU A 1104 -24.79 22.98 25.15
N THR A 1105 -25.66 22.92 26.16
CA THR A 1105 -26.18 21.67 26.73
C THR A 1105 -27.66 21.82 27.08
N ARG A 1106 -28.43 20.72 27.03
CA ARG A 1106 -29.85 20.71 27.43
C ARG A 1106 -30.04 20.49 28.93
N SER A 1107 -29.11 19.79 29.58
CA SER A 1107 -29.15 19.43 31.00
C SER A 1107 -28.10 20.22 31.78
N ILE A 1108 -28.55 21.02 32.76
CA ILE A 1108 -27.70 21.70 33.74
C ILE A 1108 -27.51 20.73 34.92
N SER A 1109 -26.51 19.85 34.84
CA SER A 1109 -25.97 19.19 36.03
C SER A 1109 -24.54 19.68 36.22
N ILE A 1110 -24.39 20.81 36.88
CA ILE A 1110 -23.09 21.35 37.26
C ILE A 1110 -22.62 20.55 38.48
N GLN A 1111 -21.74 19.57 38.27
CA GLN A 1111 -20.86 19.13 39.35
C GLN A 1111 -19.69 20.11 39.37
N GLU A 1112 -19.69 21.06 40.31
CA GLU A 1112 -18.68 22.12 40.45
C GLU A 1112 -17.23 21.57 40.52
N ASN A 1113 -17.05 20.29 40.86
CA ASN A 1113 -15.73 19.68 41.03
C ASN A 1113 -14.98 19.31 39.74
N ASN A 1114 -15.59 19.37 38.55
CA ASN A 1114 -14.94 18.90 37.31
C ASN A 1114 -14.32 20.01 36.42
N LEU A 1115 -14.59 21.28 36.72
CA LEU A 1115 -14.07 22.45 35.98
C LEU A 1115 -13.02 23.21 36.81
N HIS A 1116 -12.01 22.51 37.31
CA HIS A 1116 -10.77 23.18 37.75
C HIS A 1116 -9.93 23.58 36.54
N LEU A 1117 -10.39 24.58 35.80
CA LEU A 1117 -9.55 25.35 34.88
C LEU A 1117 -8.86 26.42 35.74
N LYS A 1118 -7.70 26.10 36.32
CA LYS A 1118 -6.84 27.14 36.91
C LYS A 1118 -6.24 27.97 35.76
N PRO A 1119 -6.19 29.31 35.90
CA PRO A 1119 -5.71 30.23 34.87
C PRO A 1119 -4.24 30.00 34.51
#